data_AF-A0A9E1UVG2-F1
#
_entry.id   AF-A0A9E1UVG2-F1
#
_cell.length_a   1.000
_cell.length_b   1.000
_cell.length_c   1.000
_cell.angle_alpha   90.00
_cell.angle_beta   90.00
_cell.angle_gamma   90.00
#
_symmetry.space_group_name_H-M   'P 1'
#
loop_
_entity.id
_entity.type
_entity.pdbx_description
1 polymer ?
#
loop_
_entity_poly.entity_id
_entity_poly.type
_entity_poly.pdbx_seq_one_letter_code
_entity_poly.pdbx_strand_id
1 'polypeptide(L)'
;MRPLLLTAFLCALRLSVSAGTVAYWEFDRLDGANTPAAVGGKAFTLRSAGAGGDFEMAKAPAMQKLLNPDRTPAFAGDAVGNPGALACPGNPEANRYLTTGPGTNVLRLHQTAWTVEGWVRFTGDVPDGYGDIILTTRDAPNFCGLNLMVLRPHSLAEPLRLACHFEVKAADNVPRSTFTMVTSPALHQGRWHHVALTWDATGEGAPRTSIYVDGMRAAEGETPAEFDTASADERTIDALHIGAREASSKNSFAGEIDEFRISDKVLQPREFLMFPATPRPLVPACQVAKTRKLSPKAPKASDVLMRALRWRPRNKKDPMSVMRAMDDFHVTGLVWAYIHNPEHIAEVTKSGRFFQGAVTASLQTVRSLLGESIANDAPDVPGFIDRYTTKNLDGTPNEQPWKTYWRNDLSRVSGCCSNPEFEKVYVRALMTYIRAGATQIQRDEGGGNSQRPNYGGCFCSWCIRGFRAYLKERLTADQLKAFGIESIDTFDYAVRLRQANAPVGIAFRNWRGDELKPHFVAFQAHVSKTFHQRTRKALDEQAGFPVAMSCNNGVHIFDEVMQQFDWFFGELSCRHATPGTLYHLLKQAELIDCLQIVTMPKKGGHITFTDPKQWERQTRQSIAMSYAAGGICMVPWDVYMPDTFDEKKQRSMTPRYFGTPEQYADLFGFLRANAPYLQGYEDAAAVGPGLLETRWGLQPPVAITGDPELYAVVRAKPGQTDAPVVVHLVDWRAKPQAATLTLLDGAFFKGKALSVSLL
;
A
#
# COMPACT_ATOMS: atom_id res chain seq x y z
N MET A 1 -7.03 -61.82 -23.17
CA MET A 1 -5.61 -61.97 -23.55
C MET A 1 -5.23 -60.86 -24.51
N ARG A 2 -4.08 -60.25 -24.24
CA ARG A 2 -3.38 -59.15 -24.94
C ARG A 2 -3.92 -57.73 -24.78
N PRO A 3 -3.00 -56.75 -24.67
CA PRO A 3 -3.16 -55.54 -23.87
C PRO A 3 -3.39 -54.31 -24.75
N LEU A 4 -4.21 -53.38 -24.29
CA LEU A 4 -4.22 -52.04 -24.87
C LEU A 4 -3.07 -51.25 -24.27
N LEU A 5 -2.09 -50.96 -25.14
CA LEU A 5 -0.97 -50.08 -24.89
C LEU A 5 -1.45 -48.78 -24.25
N LEU A 6 -0.89 -48.48 -23.09
CA LEU A 6 -0.80 -47.14 -22.56
C LEU A 6 0.14 -46.36 -23.50
N THR A 7 -0.41 -45.80 -24.58
CA THR A 7 0.33 -44.83 -25.40
C THR A 7 0.41 -43.56 -24.56
N ALA A 8 1.45 -43.48 -23.73
CA ALA A 8 1.87 -42.24 -23.11
C ALA A 8 2.11 -41.24 -24.24
N PHE A 9 1.21 -40.25 -24.36
CA PHE A 9 1.55 -38.99 -25.01
C PHE A 9 2.63 -38.34 -24.15
N LEU A 10 3.89 -38.72 -24.40
CA LEU A 10 5.03 -37.84 -24.24
C LEU A 10 4.80 -36.67 -25.21
N CYS A 11 3.90 -35.76 -24.82
CA CYS A 11 4.10 -34.37 -25.16
C CYS A 11 5.40 -33.97 -24.47
N ALA A 12 6.51 -34.23 -25.16
CA ALA A 12 7.66 -33.36 -25.09
C ALA A 12 7.14 -31.98 -25.46
N LEU A 13 6.60 -31.28 -24.45
CA LEU A 13 6.55 -29.83 -24.43
C LEU A 13 8.00 -29.41 -24.58
N ARG A 14 8.43 -29.30 -25.84
CA ARG A 14 9.48 -28.37 -26.22
C ARG A 14 9.10 -27.09 -25.49
N LEU A 15 9.93 -26.69 -24.53
CA LEU A 15 10.01 -25.31 -24.10
C LEU A 15 9.93 -24.49 -25.38
N SER A 16 8.80 -23.84 -25.63
CA SER A 16 8.68 -22.96 -26.77
C SER A 16 9.68 -21.85 -26.49
N VAL A 17 10.77 -21.87 -27.24
CA VAL A 17 11.74 -20.80 -27.31
C VAL A 17 10.95 -19.50 -27.55
N SER A 18 11.05 -18.62 -26.56
CA SER A 18 10.91 -17.16 -26.55
C SER A 18 9.91 -16.51 -27.51
N ALA A 19 9.02 -15.68 -26.96
CA ALA A 19 8.79 -14.40 -27.62
C ALA A 19 10.06 -13.56 -27.54
N GLY A 20 10.39 -12.82 -28.61
CA GLY A 20 11.71 -12.24 -28.82
C GLY A 20 12.04 -11.19 -27.76
N THR A 21 12.92 -11.53 -26.83
CA THR A 21 13.67 -10.50 -26.10
C THR A 21 14.48 -9.73 -27.14
N VAL A 22 14.18 -8.44 -27.30
CA VAL A 22 14.81 -7.55 -28.28
C VAL A 22 16.09 -6.96 -27.70
N ALA A 23 16.02 -6.59 -26.42
CA ALA A 23 17.14 -6.05 -25.66
C ALA A 23 17.05 -6.54 -24.21
N TYR A 24 18.18 -6.81 -23.59
CA TYR A 24 18.27 -7.14 -22.17
C TYR A 24 19.61 -6.69 -21.60
N TRP A 25 19.62 -6.12 -20.39
CA TRP A 25 20.81 -5.59 -19.72
C TRP A 25 20.86 -6.02 -18.25
N GLU A 26 21.97 -6.65 -17.87
CA GLU A 26 22.25 -7.20 -16.52
C GLU A 26 22.89 -6.19 -15.56
N PHE A 27 23.44 -5.07 -16.07
CA PHE A 27 24.13 -4.05 -15.26
C PHE A 27 25.11 -4.57 -14.19
N ASP A 28 25.81 -5.67 -14.46
CA ASP A 28 26.69 -6.36 -13.50
C ASP A 28 28.18 -6.03 -13.65
N ARG A 29 28.62 -5.67 -14.87
CA ARG A 29 30.01 -5.25 -15.19
C ARG A 29 30.00 -4.19 -16.29
N LEU A 30 30.91 -3.22 -16.18
CA LEU A 30 31.25 -2.32 -17.29
C LEU A 30 32.49 -2.90 -17.98
N ASP A 31 32.39 -3.27 -19.26
CA ASP A 31 33.60 -3.50 -20.07
C ASP A 31 34.26 -2.15 -20.41
N GLY A 32 35.51 -2.15 -20.90
CA GLY A 32 36.32 -0.94 -21.17
C GLY A 32 35.75 0.06 -22.19
N ALA A 33 34.47 -0.05 -22.55
CA ALA A 33 33.66 0.91 -23.29
C ALA A 33 32.29 1.23 -22.64
N ASN A 34 32.08 0.90 -21.35
CA ASN A 34 30.85 1.10 -20.58
C ASN A 34 29.62 0.33 -21.10
N THR A 35 29.77 -0.90 -21.56
CA THR A 35 28.65 -1.71 -22.06
C THR A 35 28.25 -2.82 -21.08
N PRO A 36 27.03 -2.82 -20.52
CA PRO A 36 26.43 -4.02 -19.94
C PRO A 36 26.22 -5.06 -21.04
N ALA A 37 26.36 -6.36 -20.73
CA ALA A 37 26.08 -7.43 -21.67
C ALA A 37 24.65 -7.28 -22.25
N ALA A 38 24.52 -7.32 -23.58
CA ALA A 38 23.25 -7.15 -24.27
C ALA A 38 22.86 -8.37 -25.10
N VAL A 39 21.71 -8.97 -24.82
CA VAL A 39 21.02 -9.84 -25.78
C VAL A 39 20.24 -8.92 -26.72
N GLY A 40 20.69 -8.77 -27.97
CA GLY A 40 20.11 -7.83 -28.95
C GLY A 40 21.06 -7.38 -30.07
N GLY A 41 22.36 -7.66 -29.94
CA GLY A 41 23.39 -7.31 -30.93
C GLY A 41 24.03 -5.93 -30.68
N LYS A 42 25.07 -5.60 -31.47
CA LYS A 42 25.93 -4.40 -31.26
C LYS A 42 25.19 -3.05 -31.27
N ALA A 43 23.98 -2.97 -31.83
CA ALA A 43 23.19 -1.74 -31.87
C ALA A 43 22.63 -1.36 -30.49
N PHE A 44 22.26 -2.34 -29.66
CA PHE A 44 21.71 -2.15 -28.30
C PHE A 44 22.79 -2.02 -27.20
N THR A 45 24.05 -1.89 -27.60
CA THR A 45 25.17 -1.49 -26.75
C THR A 45 24.87 -0.12 -26.13
N LEU A 46 24.77 -0.06 -24.80
CA LEU A 46 24.61 1.18 -24.08
C LEU A 46 25.93 1.94 -24.03
N ARG A 47 25.86 3.26 -24.22
CA ARG A 47 26.99 4.17 -24.14
C ARG A 47 26.65 5.30 -23.18
N SER A 48 27.66 5.76 -22.44
CA SER A 48 27.50 6.95 -21.61
C SER A 48 27.35 8.19 -22.49
N ALA A 49 26.37 9.03 -22.19
CA ALA A 49 26.14 10.31 -22.85
C ALA A 49 25.70 11.37 -21.83
N GLY A 50 25.88 12.65 -22.19
CA GLY A 50 25.70 13.80 -21.30
C GLY A 50 27.02 14.40 -20.80
N ALA A 51 26.92 15.42 -19.93
CA ALA A 51 28.06 16.26 -19.55
C ALA A 51 28.67 15.94 -18.16
N GLY A 52 28.27 14.84 -17.50
CA GLY A 52 28.79 14.40 -16.20
C GLY A 52 29.41 13.00 -16.25
N GLY A 53 30.68 12.89 -15.83
CA GLY A 53 31.66 11.76 -15.90
C GLY A 53 31.21 10.30 -16.17
N ASP A 54 31.78 9.28 -15.47
CA ASP A 54 31.61 7.82 -15.73
C ASP A 54 30.67 7.10 -14.73
N PHE A 55 29.88 6.11 -15.17
CA PHE A 55 28.77 5.54 -14.37
C PHE A 55 29.39 4.70 -13.27
N GLU A 56 28.86 4.81 -12.04
CA GLU A 56 29.33 3.98 -10.95
C GLU A 56 28.51 2.69 -10.87
N MET A 57 29.22 1.59 -10.67
CA MET A 57 28.63 0.30 -10.34
C MET A 57 28.50 0.22 -8.82
N ALA A 58 27.29 0.14 -8.30
CA ALA A 58 27.07 -0.07 -6.88
C ALA A 58 27.13 -1.57 -6.56
N LYS A 59 27.77 -1.92 -5.44
CA LYS A 59 27.55 -3.24 -4.82
C LYS A 59 26.17 -3.25 -4.18
N ALA A 60 25.29 -4.14 -4.61
CA ALA A 60 23.93 -4.29 -4.11
C ALA A 60 23.70 -5.66 -3.41
N PRO A 61 24.15 -5.87 -2.16
CA PRO A 61 23.93 -7.12 -1.42
C PRO A 61 22.45 -7.51 -1.25
N ALA A 62 21.53 -6.57 -1.42
CA ALA A 62 20.09 -6.81 -1.35
C ALA A 62 19.54 -7.56 -2.59
N MET A 63 20.16 -7.41 -3.78
CA MET A 63 19.78 -8.15 -4.99
C MET A 63 20.02 -9.65 -4.85
N GLN A 64 21.04 -10.06 -4.07
CA GLN A 64 21.35 -11.47 -3.76
C GLN A 64 20.20 -12.24 -3.08
N LYS A 65 19.17 -11.54 -2.57
CA LYS A 65 17.99 -12.14 -1.93
C LYS A 65 16.76 -12.17 -2.83
N LEU A 66 16.80 -11.52 -4.00
CA LEU A 66 15.70 -11.50 -4.96
C LEU A 66 15.82 -12.69 -5.91
N LEU A 67 14.68 -13.14 -6.43
CA LEU A 67 14.59 -14.32 -7.27
C LEU A 67 14.91 -13.91 -8.72
N ASN A 68 16.09 -14.29 -9.26
CA ASN A 68 16.43 -14.09 -10.67
C ASN A 68 16.48 -15.44 -11.43
N PRO A 69 15.77 -15.62 -12.56
CA PRO A 69 15.68 -16.94 -13.17
C PRO A 69 15.89 -17.12 -14.67
N ASP A 70 16.31 -16.12 -15.45
CA ASP A 70 16.60 -16.39 -16.86
C ASP A 70 17.90 -17.22 -16.97
N ARG A 71 17.87 -18.24 -17.84
CA ARG A 71 19.00 -19.14 -18.17
C ARG A 71 18.93 -19.57 -19.63
N THR A 72 18.38 -18.73 -20.52
CA THR A 72 18.40 -19.01 -21.97
C THR A 72 19.84 -19.20 -22.45
N PRO A 73 20.11 -19.98 -23.52
CA PRO A 73 21.49 -20.25 -23.97
C PRO A 73 22.31 -19.00 -24.36
N ALA A 74 21.64 -17.85 -24.55
CA ALA A 74 22.25 -16.55 -24.83
C ALA A 74 22.41 -15.65 -23.57
N PHE A 75 22.00 -16.14 -22.40
CA PHE A 75 22.00 -15.44 -21.11
C PHE A 75 23.33 -15.62 -20.36
N ALA A 76 23.86 -14.55 -19.73
CA ALA A 76 25.20 -14.54 -19.14
C ALA A 76 25.27 -14.07 -17.66
N GLY A 77 24.14 -13.99 -16.95
CA GLY A 77 24.08 -13.50 -15.57
C GLY A 77 24.15 -14.57 -14.48
N ASP A 78 24.92 -14.33 -13.42
CA ASP A 78 24.88 -15.06 -12.15
C ASP A 78 24.76 -14.05 -10.99
N ALA A 79 23.53 -13.68 -10.63
CA ALA A 79 23.24 -12.72 -9.55
C ALA A 79 23.68 -13.19 -8.15
N VAL A 80 24.08 -14.45 -7.98
CA VAL A 80 24.69 -14.95 -6.73
C VAL A 80 26.19 -14.65 -6.71
N GLY A 81 26.82 -14.56 -7.88
CA GLY A 81 28.25 -14.28 -8.08
C GLY A 81 28.60 -12.83 -8.44
N ASN A 82 27.67 -12.06 -9.01
CA ASN A 82 27.85 -10.65 -9.36
C ASN A 82 26.78 -9.78 -8.65
N PRO A 83 27.19 -8.90 -7.71
CA PRO A 83 26.27 -8.03 -6.97
C PRO A 83 26.20 -6.61 -7.56
N GLY A 84 26.37 -6.44 -8.88
CA GLY A 84 26.40 -5.12 -9.51
C GLY A 84 24.99 -4.58 -9.75
N ALA A 85 24.81 -3.26 -9.68
CA ALA A 85 23.65 -2.58 -10.24
C ALA A 85 24.10 -1.23 -10.79
N LEU A 86 23.37 -0.70 -11.77
CA LEU A 86 23.62 0.64 -12.30
C LEU A 86 23.20 1.68 -11.24
N ALA A 87 24.16 2.38 -10.66
CA ALA A 87 23.87 3.48 -9.74
C ALA A 87 23.66 4.78 -10.52
N CYS A 88 22.46 5.33 -10.40
CA CYS A 88 22.07 6.60 -10.97
C CYS A 88 22.05 7.67 -9.87
N PRO A 89 22.88 8.72 -9.96
CA PRO A 89 23.12 9.66 -8.86
C PRO A 89 21.98 10.66 -8.59
N GLY A 90 20.86 10.60 -9.31
CA GLY A 90 19.81 11.63 -9.24
C GLY A 90 20.19 12.87 -10.05
N ASN A 91 19.58 14.02 -9.72
CA ASN A 91 19.76 15.27 -10.46
C ASN A 91 21.12 15.96 -10.15
N PRO A 92 22.07 16.01 -11.09
CA PRO A 92 23.30 16.80 -10.96
C PRO A 92 23.12 18.17 -11.66
N GLU A 93 24.13 19.05 -11.59
CA GLU A 93 24.18 20.26 -12.45
C GLU A 93 24.19 19.91 -13.96
N ALA A 94 24.52 18.66 -14.33
CA ALA A 94 24.49 18.13 -15.68
C ALA A 94 23.85 16.73 -15.74
N ASN A 95 22.83 16.53 -16.58
CA ASN A 95 22.18 15.24 -16.75
C ASN A 95 23.11 14.19 -17.39
N ARG A 96 23.01 12.97 -16.87
CA ARG A 96 23.82 11.82 -17.26
C ARG A 96 22.89 10.65 -17.59
N TYR A 97 23.02 10.06 -18.77
CA TYR A 97 22.17 8.95 -19.21
C TYR A 97 22.97 7.92 -20.01
N LEU A 98 22.42 6.70 -20.10
CA LEU A 98 22.88 5.69 -21.04
C LEU A 98 22.02 5.76 -22.30
N THR A 99 22.65 5.67 -23.47
CA THR A 99 21.97 5.71 -24.77
C THR A 99 22.38 4.55 -25.65
N THR A 100 21.44 4.03 -26.44
CA THR A 100 21.69 3.07 -27.52
C THR A 100 22.07 3.77 -28.83
N GLY A 101 22.54 3.02 -29.83
CA GLY A 101 22.81 3.59 -31.16
C GLY A 101 21.53 3.99 -31.92
N PRO A 102 21.61 4.81 -32.98
CA PRO A 102 20.48 5.08 -33.86
C PRO A 102 19.86 3.79 -34.43
N GLY A 103 18.56 3.81 -34.74
CA GLY A 103 17.79 2.67 -35.26
C GLY A 103 17.32 1.68 -34.20
N THR A 104 17.47 2.00 -32.92
CA THR A 104 17.19 1.06 -31.80
C THR A 104 15.92 1.40 -31.02
N ASN A 105 15.21 2.46 -31.40
CA ASN A 105 13.91 2.73 -30.83
C ASN A 105 12.88 1.71 -31.35
N VAL A 106 12.72 0.65 -30.57
CA VAL A 106 11.74 -0.43 -30.79
C VAL A 106 10.43 -0.21 -30.03
N LEU A 107 10.36 0.83 -29.19
CA LEU A 107 9.17 1.22 -28.43
C LEU A 107 8.29 2.15 -29.27
N ARG A 108 8.04 1.73 -30.52
CA ARG A 108 7.14 2.42 -31.45
C ARG A 108 5.71 2.34 -30.93
N LEU A 109 4.89 3.33 -31.22
CA LEU A 109 3.52 3.44 -30.71
C LEU A 109 2.49 3.02 -31.76
N HIS A 110 2.79 3.13 -33.04
CA HIS A 110 1.88 2.79 -34.12
C HIS A 110 1.96 1.30 -34.46
N GLN A 111 0.81 0.62 -34.49
CA GLN A 111 0.65 -0.76 -34.98
C GLN A 111 1.64 -1.79 -34.42
N THR A 112 2.04 -1.60 -33.17
CA THR A 112 3.08 -2.40 -32.50
C THR A 112 2.61 -2.86 -31.13
N ALA A 113 3.23 -3.92 -30.64
CA ALA A 113 3.06 -4.39 -29.27
C ALA A 113 4.44 -4.61 -28.65
N TRP A 114 4.61 -4.25 -27.39
CA TRP A 114 5.86 -4.46 -26.68
C TRP A 114 5.67 -4.45 -25.16
N THR A 115 6.69 -4.95 -24.48
CA THR A 115 6.85 -4.86 -23.02
C THR A 115 8.24 -4.35 -22.71
N VAL A 116 8.32 -3.37 -21.81
CA VAL A 116 9.56 -3.00 -21.13
C VAL A 116 9.43 -3.30 -19.65
N GLU A 117 10.46 -3.89 -19.05
CA GLU A 117 10.46 -4.23 -17.64
C GLU A 117 11.86 -4.21 -17.03
N GLY A 118 11.93 -4.14 -15.70
CA GLY A 118 13.17 -4.39 -14.97
C GLY A 118 13.04 -4.11 -13.49
N TRP A 119 14.16 -4.11 -12.79
CA TRP A 119 14.23 -3.86 -11.36
C TRP A 119 14.73 -2.45 -11.08
N VAL A 120 14.06 -1.77 -10.14
CA VAL A 120 14.45 -0.42 -9.71
C VAL A 120 14.43 -0.30 -8.19
N ARG A 121 15.46 0.36 -7.63
CA ARG A 121 15.50 0.78 -6.23
C ARG A 121 15.79 2.27 -6.17
N PHE A 122 14.75 3.06 -5.98
CA PHE A 122 14.89 4.51 -5.88
C PHE A 122 15.26 4.92 -4.45
N THR A 123 16.16 5.89 -4.32
CA THR A 123 16.60 6.47 -3.04
C THR A 123 15.78 7.69 -2.65
N GLY A 124 15.05 8.26 -3.61
CA GLY A 124 14.21 9.44 -3.43
C GLY A 124 15.01 10.74 -3.53
N ASP A 125 14.47 11.68 -4.30
CA ASP A 125 14.99 13.04 -4.45
C ASP A 125 14.04 14.07 -3.84
N VAL A 126 14.44 15.35 -3.83
CA VAL A 126 13.61 16.46 -3.30
C VAL A 126 12.24 16.46 -3.98
N PRO A 127 11.13 16.53 -3.21
CA PRO A 127 9.78 16.67 -3.77
C PRO A 127 9.64 17.95 -4.60
N ASP A 128 9.55 17.82 -5.93
CA ASP A 128 9.42 18.94 -6.85
C ASP A 128 8.38 18.71 -7.97
N GLY A 129 7.74 17.54 -7.99
CA GLY A 129 6.73 17.17 -9.00
C GLY A 129 7.29 16.67 -10.33
N TYR A 130 8.61 16.58 -10.51
CA TYR A 130 9.21 16.07 -11.74
C TYR A 130 9.38 14.55 -11.72
N GLY A 131 9.60 13.97 -12.90
CA GLY A 131 9.81 12.54 -13.05
C GLY A 131 11.28 12.14 -13.06
N ASP A 132 11.62 11.15 -12.25
CA ASP A 132 12.89 10.41 -12.27
C ASP A 132 12.82 9.37 -13.40
N ILE A 133 13.53 9.64 -14.50
CA ILE A 133 13.40 8.88 -15.76
C ILE A 133 14.11 7.55 -15.67
N ILE A 134 13.35 6.45 -15.70
CA ILE A 134 13.90 5.10 -15.84
C ILE A 134 14.31 4.88 -17.29
N LEU A 135 13.36 5.08 -18.22
CA LEU A 135 13.57 4.95 -19.66
C LEU A 135 12.82 6.04 -20.42
N THR A 136 13.39 6.56 -21.50
CA THR A 136 12.72 7.50 -22.40
C THR A 136 13.10 7.33 -23.87
N THR A 137 12.11 7.54 -24.74
CA THR A 137 12.27 7.82 -26.19
C THR A 137 11.88 9.27 -26.52
N ARG A 138 11.64 10.07 -25.48
CA ARG A 138 11.08 11.42 -25.57
C ARG A 138 12.17 12.45 -25.32
N ASP A 139 12.87 12.83 -26.38
CA ASP A 139 13.96 13.81 -26.29
C ASP A 139 13.91 14.96 -27.31
N ALA A 140 14.86 15.90 -27.19
CA ALA A 140 15.02 17.03 -28.09
C ALA A 140 15.15 16.59 -29.56
N PRO A 141 14.65 17.37 -30.54
CA PRO A 141 14.05 18.70 -30.37
C PRO A 141 12.53 18.73 -30.12
N ASN A 142 11.81 17.65 -30.42
CA ASN A 142 10.34 17.67 -30.45
C ASN A 142 9.67 17.17 -29.16
N PHE A 143 10.38 16.35 -28.38
CA PHE A 143 9.87 15.70 -27.18
C PHE A 143 8.62 14.84 -27.44
N CYS A 144 8.60 14.10 -28.56
CA CYS A 144 7.59 13.08 -28.85
C CYS A 144 8.08 11.70 -28.37
N GLY A 145 7.17 10.83 -27.95
CA GLY A 145 7.47 9.47 -27.52
C GLY A 145 7.02 9.21 -26.07
N LEU A 146 7.77 8.34 -25.39
CA LEU A 146 7.43 7.82 -24.06
C LEU A 146 8.48 8.23 -23.02
N ASN A 147 8.02 8.50 -21.81
CA ASN A 147 8.80 8.41 -20.58
C ASN A 147 8.19 7.33 -19.65
N LEU A 148 9.01 6.40 -19.18
CA LEU A 148 8.74 5.60 -17.98
C LEU A 148 9.50 6.20 -16.81
N MET A 149 8.80 6.60 -15.76
CA MET A 149 9.38 7.42 -14.69
C MET A 149 8.80 7.11 -13.31
N VAL A 150 9.55 7.38 -12.26
CA VAL A 150 9.00 7.55 -10.91
C VAL A 150 8.63 9.03 -10.74
N LEU A 151 7.37 9.33 -10.47
CA LEU A 151 6.92 10.70 -10.21
C LEU A 151 7.31 11.10 -8.78
N ARG A 152 8.21 12.09 -8.66
CA ARG A 152 8.50 12.71 -7.38
C ARG A 152 7.27 13.47 -6.91
N PRO A 153 6.90 13.34 -5.62
CA PRO A 153 5.71 14.01 -5.12
C PRO A 153 5.91 15.53 -5.13
N HIS A 154 4.81 16.29 -5.10
CA HIS A 154 4.90 17.75 -4.90
C HIS A 154 5.17 18.12 -3.43
N SER A 155 4.97 17.17 -2.51
CA SER A 155 5.20 17.36 -1.08
C SER A 155 5.65 16.05 -0.42
N LEU A 156 6.42 16.13 0.68
CA LEU A 156 6.86 14.95 1.46
C LEU A 156 5.71 14.06 1.98
N ALA A 157 4.46 14.54 1.90
CA ALA A 157 3.27 13.83 2.35
C ALA A 157 2.62 12.94 1.28
N GLU A 158 2.98 13.14 0.01
CA GLU A 158 2.46 12.36 -1.10
C GLU A 158 3.31 11.11 -1.32
N PRO A 159 2.68 9.97 -1.65
CA PRO A 159 3.42 8.78 -2.00
C PRO A 159 4.11 8.94 -3.35
N LEU A 160 5.27 8.31 -3.50
CA LEU A 160 5.90 8.10 -4.80
C LEU A 160 5.07 7.14 -5.63
N ARG A 161 4.96 7.40 -6.93
CA ARG A 161 4.17 6.60 -7.87
C ARG A 161 4.96 6.35 -9.14
N LEU A 162 4.77 5.19 -9.74
CA LEU A 162 5.27 4.92 -11.08
C LEU A 162 4.32 5.59 -12.09
N ALA A 163 4.87 6.14 -13.16
CA ALA A 163 4.08 6.72 -14.23
C ALA A 163 4.69 6.44 -15.60
N CYS A 164 3.81 6.37 -16.59
CA CYS A 164 4.20 6.48 -17.99
C CYS A 164 3.55 7.74 -18.59
N HIS A 165 4.32 8.50 -19.35
CA HIS A 165 3.87 9.71 -20.03
C HIS A 165 4.18 9.59 -21.52
N PHE A 166 3.16 9.71 -22.35
CA PHE A 166 3.23 9.69 -23.80
C PHE A 166 2.95 11.10 -24.34
N GLU A 167 3.73 11.54 -25.31
CA GLU A 167 3.56 12.83 -25.97
C GLU A 167 3.71 12.70 -27.49
N VAL A 168 2.86 13.41 -28.23
CA VAL A 168 2.95 13.55 -29.68
C VAL A 168 2.73 14.99 -30.11
N LYS A 169 3.45 15.38 -31.15
CA LYS A 169 3.33 16.68 -31.83
C LYS A 169 3.34 16.45 -33.34
N ALA A 170 2.19 16.43 -34.00
CA ALA A 170 2.09 16.10 -35.43
C ALA A 170 2.87 17.06 -36.35
N ALA A 171 2.89 18.36 -36.02
CA ALA A 171 3.69 19.37 -36.72
C ALA A 171 4.13 20.49 -35.79
N ASP A 172 5.11 21.30 -36.21
CA ASP A 172 5.71 22.33 -35.35
C ASP A 172 4.69 23.37 -34.85
N ASN A 173 3.64 23.62 -35.65
CA ASN A 173 2.54 24.53 -35.36
C ASN A 173 1.28 23.84 -34.81
N VAL A 174 1.32 22.53 -34.55
CA VAL A 174 0.19 21.77 -33.99
C VAL A 174 0.41 21.62 -32.48
N PRO A 175 -0.63 21.84 -31.65
CA PRO A 175 -0.55 21.58 -30.22
C PRO A 175 -0.12 20.15 -29.91
N ARG A 176 0.62 19.97 -28.81
CA ARG A 176 0.98 18.65 -28.31
C ARG A 176 -0.26 17.94 -27.77
N SER A 177 -0.37 16.65 -28.04
CA SER A 177 -1.29 15.75 -27.35
C SER A 177 -0.49 14.87 -26.39
N THR A 178 -1.01 14.68 -25.18
CA THR A 178 -0.34 13.91 -24.13
C THR A 178 -1.29 12.97 -23.44
N PHE A 179 -0.81 11.79 -23.08
CA PHE A 179 -1.52 10.83 -22.25
C PHE A 179 -0.59 10.36 -21.12
N THR A 180 -1.06 10.45 -19.88
CA THR A 180 -0.28 10.05 -18.70
C THR A 180 -1.06 9.08 -17.85
N MET A 181 -0.40 8.01 -17.43
CA MET A 181 -0.95 7.04 -16.51
C MET A 181 -0.06 6.94 -15.28
N VAL A 182 -0.69 6.92 -14.10
CA VAL A 182 -0.01 6.92 -12.81
C VAL A 182 -0.55 5.78 -11.96
N THR A 183 0.32 5.04 -11.28
CA THR A 183 -0.07 3.90 -10.46
C THR A 183 -0.91 4.33 -9.26
N SER A 184 -1.90 3.50 -8.90
CA SER A 184 -2.65 3.63 -7.65
C SER A 184 -1.84 3.25 -6.40
N PRO A 185 -1.08 2.12 -6.38
CA PRO A 185 -0.18 1.82 -5.27
C PRO A 185 1.03 2.76 -5.24
N ALA A 186 1.46 3.05 -4.02
CA ALA A 186 2.69 3.79 -3.74
C ALA A 186 3.92 2.88 -3.92
N LEU A 187 5.00 3.44 -4.43
CA LEU A 187 6.31 2.80 -4.36
C LEU A 187 6.97 3.09 -3.00
N HIS A 188 7.78 2.17 -2.48
CA HIS A 188 8.51 2.35 -1.22
C HIS A 188 10.01 2.66 -1.43
N GLN A 189 10.48 3.79 -0.89
CA GLN A 189 11.89 4.21 -0.98
C GLN A 189 12.84 3.16 -0.41
N GLY A 190 14.01 3.02 -1.03
CA GLY A 190 15.07 2.12 -0.59
C GLY A 190 14.78 0.63 -0.77
N ARG A 191 13.66 0.27 -1.41
CA ARG A 191 13.31 -1.13 -1.74
C ARG A 191 13.39 -1.35 -3.24
N TRP A 192 13.84 -2.55 -3.61
CA TRP A 192 13.74 -3.03 -4.98
C TRP A 192 12.28 -3.32 -5.33
N HIS A 193 11.87 -2.84 -6.49
CA HIS A 193 10.59 -3.11 -7.11
C HIS A 193 10.80 -3.63 -8.53
N HIS A 194 10.04 -4.65 -8.92
CA HIS A 194 9.91 -5.00 -10.33
C HIS A 194 8.91 -4.03 -10.95
N VAL A 195 9.24 -3.45 -12.09
CA VAL A 195 8.36 -2.55 -12.84
C VAL A 195 8.23 -3.04 -14.26
N ALA A 196 7.01 -2.98 -14.81
CA ALA A 196 6.78 -3.28 -16.23
C ALA A 196 5.75 -2.33 -16.84
N LEU A 197 5.91 -2.05 -18.12
CA LEU A 197 4.99 -1.28 -18.95
C LEU A 197 4.73 -2.08 -20.23
N THR A 198 3.46 -2.33 -20.52
CA THR A 198 3.01 -3.00 -21.75
C THR A 198 2.25 -2.03 -22.64
N TRP A 199 2.46 -2.13 -23.94
CA TRP A 199 1.73 -1.39 -24.98
C TRP A 199 1.21 -2.36 -26.03
N ASP A 200 -0.06 -2.20 -26.43
CA ASP A 200 -0.69 -2.95 -27.51
C ASP A 200 -1.47 -2.02 -28.43
N ALA A 201 -0.94 -1.77 -29.64
CA ALA A 201 -1.61 -1.07 -30.72
C ALA A 201 -1.89 -1.97 -31.93
N THR A 202 -1.91 -3.30 -31.74
CA THR A 202 -2.04 -4.26 -32.86
C THR A 202 -3.50 -4.58 -33.24
N GLY A 203 -4.46 -4.28 -32.36
CA GLY A 203 -5.88 -4.54 -32.58
C GLY A 203 -6.63 -3.42 -33.32
N GLU A 204 -7.90 -3.68 -33.66
CA GLU A 204 -8.80 -2.71 -34.34
C GLU A 204 -9.31 -1.57 -33.42
N GLY A 205 -8.94 -1.58 -32.13
CA GLY A 205 -9.37 -0.61 -31.12
C GLY A 205 -8.29 0.37 -30.71
N ALA A 206 -8.63 1.28 -29.79
CA ALA A 206 -7.66 2.21 -29.20
C ALA A 206 -6.50 1.44 -28.53
N PRO A 207 -5.24 1.89 -28.70
CA PRO A 207 -4.11 1.23 -28.07
C PRO A 207 -4.27 1.08 -26.55
N ARG A 208 -3.85 -0.05 -26.02
CA ARG A 208 -3.97 -0.40 -24.60
C ARG A 208 -2.62 -0.32 -23.91
N THR A 209 -2.61 0.35 -22.76
CA THR A 209 -1.42 0.45 -21.91
C THR A 209 -1.71 -0.14 -20.54
N SER A 210 -0.74 -0.84 -19.96
CA SER A 210 -0.79 -1.28 -18.56
C SER A 210 0.56 -1.08 -17.88
N ILE A 211 0.53 -0.55 -16.65
CA ILE A 211 1.69 -0.49 -15.76
C ILE A 211 1.55 -1.60 -14.73
N TYR A 212 2.66 -2.29 -14.45
CA TYR A 212 2.77 -3.28 -13.39
C TYR A 212 3.85 -2.88 -12.39
N VAL A 213 3.57 -3.11 -11.11
CA VAL A 213 4.52 -2.96 -10.00
C VAL A 213 4.50 -4.27 -9.22
N ASP A 214 5.68 -4.87 -9.05
CA ASP A 214 5.86 -6.18 -8.43
C ASP A 214 4.92 -7.23 -9.04
N GLY A 215 4.81 -7.19 -10.37
CA GLY A 215 3.97 -8.06 -11.21
C GLY A 215 2.46 -7.83 -11.11
N MET A 216 2.01 -6.92 -10.25
CA MET A 216 0.60 -6.55 -10.11
C MET A 216 0.25 -5.42 -11.06
N ARG A 217 -0.86 -5.54 -11.81
CA ARG A 217 -1.36 -4.45 -12.66
C ARG A 217 -1.75 -3.26 -11.79
N ALA A 218 -0.96 -2.21 -11.83
CA ALA A 218 -1.03 -1.05 -10.95
C ALA A 218 -1.78 0.13 -11.59
N ALA A 219 -1.85 0.16 -12.92
CA ALA A 219 -2.73 1.04 -13.70
C ALA A 219 -2.96 0.45 -15.10
N GLU A 220 -4.10 0.81 -15.70
CA GLU A 220 -4.41 0.51 -17.10
C GLU A 220 -5.19 1.67 -17.73
N GLY A 221 -5.09 1.80 -19.05
CA GLY A 221 -5.76 2.86 -19.78
C GLY A 221 -5.75 2.60 -21.28
N GLU A 222 -6.72 3.20 -21.95
CA GLU A 222 -6.80 3.26 -23.40
C GLU A 222 -6.33 4.64 -23.87
N THR A 223 -5.63 4.65 -24.99
CA THR A 223 -5.13 5.87 -25.62
C THR A 223 -6.31 6.74 -26.10
N PRO A 224 -6.28 8.07 -25.88
CA PRO A 224 -7.33 8.98 -26.38
C PRO A 224 -7.49 8.88 -27.91
N ALA A 225 -8.71 9.07 -28.41
CA ALA A 225 -9.04 8.90 -29.83
C ALA A 225 -8.24 9.85 -30.75
N GLU A 226 -7.86 11.02 -30.23
CA GLU A 226 -7.10 12.07 -30.91
C GLU A 226 -5.58 11.88 -30.85
N PHE A 227 -5.09 10.83 -30.18
CA PHE A 227 -3.65 10.60 -30.02
C PHE A 227 -3.07 9.88 -31.25
N ASP A 228 -2.41 10.64 -32.12
CA ASP A 228 -1.82 10.15 -33.36
C ASP A 228 -0.52 9.37 -33.10
N THR A 229 -0.63 8.05 -33.01
CA THR A 229 0.52 7.17 -32.77
C THR A 229 1.54 7.17 -33.90
N ALA A 230 1.12 7.38 -35.16
CA ALA A 230 2.04 7.41 -36.30
C ALA A 230 2.93 8.66 -36.27
N SER A 231 2.34 9.82 -36.03
CA SER A 231 3.09 11.08 -35.85
C SER A 231 4.06 11.04 -34.67
N ALA A 232 3.75 10.26 -33.62
CA ALA A 232 4.64 10.10 -32.48
C ALA A 232 5.93 9.36 -32.88
N ASP A 233 5.79 8.31 -33.68
CA ASP A 233 6.91 7.49 -34.16
C ASP A 233 7.81 8.24 -35.16
N GLU A 234 7.29 9.18 -35.94
CA GLU A 234 8.11 9.98 -36.86
C GLU A 234 9.03 10.99 -36.16
N ARG A 235 8.66 11.42 -34.93
CA ARG A 235 9.29 12.56 -34.24
C ARG A 235 9.95 12.22 -32.91
N THR A 236 9.84 10.97 -32.46
CA THR A 236 10.57 10.42 -31.33
C THR A 236 12.05 10.25 -31.67
N ILE A 237 12.94 10.19 -30.66
CA ILE A 237 14.34 9.89 -30.94
C ILE A 237 14.48 8.46 -31.44
N ASP A 238 15.42 8.23 -32.35
CA ASP A 238 15.69 6.91 -32.91
C ASP A 238 16.68 6.09 -32.04
N ALA A 239 16.61 6.29 -30.72
CA ALA A 239 17.41 5.62 -29.71
C ALA A 239 16.62 5.48 -28.40
N LEU A 240 17.20 4.79 -27.41
CA LEU A 240 16.64 4.60 -26.07
C LEU A 240 17.56 5.24 -25.05
N HIS A 241 17.02 6.11 -24.19
CA HIS A 241 17.74 6.71 -23.07
C HIS A 241 17.32 6.06 -21.76
N ILE A 242 18.28 5.67 -20.93
CA ILE A 242 18.07 5.09 -19.59
C ILE A 242 18.69 6.02 -18.55
N GLY A 243 17.95 6.25 -17.46
CA GLY A 243 18.42 6.96 -16.27
C GLY A 243 18.29 8.48 -16.30
N ALA A 244 18.19 9.13 -17.45
CA ALA A 244 17.80 10.55 -17.53
C ALA A 244 17.25 10.93 -18.92
N ARG A 245 16.70 12.13 -19.03
CA ARG A 245 16.38 12.80 -20.31
C ARG A 245 17.47 13.80 -20.69
N GLU A 246 17.82 13.90 -21.98
CA GLU A 246 18.79 14.89 -22.47
C GLU A 246 18.28 16.32 -22.22
N ALA A 247 19.22 17.25 -22.02
CA ALA A 247 18.96 18.69 -21.85
C ALA A 247 17.92 19.06 -20.76
N SER A 248 17.67 18.17 -19.80
CA SER A 248 16.95 18.49 -18.57
C SER A 248 17.94 18.68 -17.41
N SER A 249 17.49 19.28 -16.31
CA SER A 249 18.22 19.34 -15.03
C SER A 249 17.39 18.77 -13.87
N LYS A 250 16.22 18.19 -14.19
CA LYS A 250 15.21 17.75 -13.20
C LYS A 250 14.60 16.38 -13.52
N ASN A 251 15.14 15.70 -14.54
CA ASN A 251 14.60 14.43 -15.03
C ASN A 251 15.68 13.36 -15.05
N SER A 252 16.36 13.19 -13.91
CA SER A 252 17.40 12.19 -13.70
C SER A 252 16.99 11.24 -12.60
N PHE A 253 17.18 9.95 -12.81
CA PHE A 253 16.82 8.90 -11.88
C PHE A 253 17.77 8.89 -10.68
N ALA A 254 17.20 8.90 -9.48
CA ALA A 254 17.93 8.80 -8.22
C ALA A 254 17.73 7.41 -7.62
N GLY A 255 18.71 6.52 -7.79
CA GLY A 255 18.64 5.16 -7.29
C GLY A 255 19.48 4.15 -8.06
N GLU A 256 19.03 2.91 -8.07
CA GLU A 256 19.67 1.78 -8.72
C GLU A 256 18.71 1.15 -9.74
N ILE A 257 19.22 0.78 -10.91
CA ILE A 257 18.51 0.04 -11.96
C ILE A 257 19.25 -1.26 -12.22
N ASP A 258 18.50 -2.34 -12.39
CA ASP A 258 19.06 -3.63 -12.72
C ASP A 258 18.13 -4.47 -13.61
N GLU A 259 18.67 -5.49 -14.26
CA GLU A 259 17.89 -6.58 -14.86
C GLU A 259 16.78 -6.08 -15.79
N PHE A 260 17.13 -5.32 -16.83
CA PHE A 260 16.18 -4.57 -17.64
C PHE A 260 15.98 -5.20 -19.02
N ARG A 261 14.73 -5.43 -19.44
CA ARG A 261 14.35 -6.17 -20.65
C ARG A 261 13.35 -5.41 -21.51
N ILE A 262 13.49 -5.54 -22.83
CA ILE A 262 12.49 -5.16 -23.83
C ILE A 262 12.09 -6.39 -24.64
N SER A 263 10.78 -6.58 -24.84
CA SER A 263 10.19 -7.65 -25.65
C SER A 263 9.26 -7.07 -26.71
N ASP A 264 9.20 -7.70 -27.88
CA ASP A 264 8.41 -7.32 -29.05
C ASP A 264 6.93 -7.75 -29.00
N LYS A 265 6.41 -8.01 -27.80
CA LYS A 265 5.00 -8.34 -27.56
C LYS A 265 4.55 -7.88 -26.18
N VAL A 266 3.24 -7.92 -25.95
CA VAL A 266 2.68 -7.84 -24.60
C VAL A 266 2.94 -9.14 -23.84
N LEU A 267 3.72 -9.04 -22.76
CA LEU A 267 3.94 -10.10 -21.80
C LEU A 267 2.83 -10.11 -20.76
N GLN A 268 2.38 -11.30 -20.38
CA GLN A 268 1.57 -11.49 -19.19
C GLN A 268 2.45 -11.49 -17.94
N PRO A 269 1.93 -11.17 -16.74
CA PRO A 269 2.73 -11.11 -15.53
C PRO A 269 3.62 -12.34 -15.29
N ARG A 270 3.11 -13.55 -15.54
CA ARG A 270 3.85 -14.82 -15.41
C ARG A 270 5.07 -14.96 -16.33
N GLU A 271 5.17 -14.13 -17.37
CA GLU A 271 6.28 -14.09 -18.32
C GLU A 271 7.35 -13.06 -17.92
N PHE A 272 7.09 -12.19 -16.93
CA PHE A 272 8.02 -11.17 -16.44
C PHE A 272 9.25 -11.79 -15.76
N LEU A 273 10.35 -11.03 -15.71
CA LEU A 273 11.64 -11.40 -15.12
C LEU A 273 11.56 -11.84 -13.66
N MET A 274 10.52 -11.40 -12.93
CA MET A 274 10.32 -11.79 -11.53
C MET A 274 9.84 -13.25 -11.34
N PHE A 275 9.51 -13.97 -12.42
CA PHE A 275 9.02 -15.35 -12.35
C PHE A 275 10.06 -16.40 -12.71
N PRO A 276 10.24 -17.46 -11.89
CA PRO A 276 11.21 -18.49 -12.19
C PRO A 276 10.92 -19.26 -13.49
N ALA A 277 11.85 -19.20 -14.46
CA ALA A 277 11.79 -19.94 -15.73
C ALA A 277 11.92 -21.46 -15.55
N THR A 278 12.61 -21.90 -14.49
CA THR A 278 12.72 -23.32 -14.14
C THR A 278 11.67 -23.72 -13.10
N PRO A 279 10.99 -24.86 -13.27
CA PRO A 279 10.18 -25.45 -12.21
C PRO A 279 11.08 -25.64 -10.98
N ARG A 280 10.78 -24.96 -9.88
CA ARG A 280 11.34 -25.33 -8.59
C ARG A 280 10.90 -26.76 -8.27
N PRO A 281 11.67 -27.52 -7.47
CA PRO A 281 11.13 -28.74 -6.89
C PRO A 281 9.78 -28.41 -6.23
N LEU A 282 8.74 -29.18 -6.58
CA LEU A 282 7.41 -29.04 -6.01
C LEU A 282 7.51 -29.14 -4.49
N VAL A 283 7.36 -28.01 -3.82
CA VAL A 283 7.29 -27.94 -2.36
C VAL A 283 5.82 -28.06 -1.96
N PRO A 284 5.46 -28.80 -0.89
CA PRO A 284 4.08 -28.81 -0.41
C PRO A 284 3.62 -27.44 0.07
N ALA A 285 2.31 -27.20 0.01
CA ALA A 285 1.69 -25.96 0.48
C ALA A 285 2.05 -25.63 1.94
N CYS A 286 2.17 -26.63 2.81
CA CYS A 286 2.59 -26.43 4.20
C CYS A 286 4.05 -25.95 4.37
N GLN A 287 4.91 -26.14 3.38
CA GLN A 287 6.28 -25.61 3.36
C GLN A 287 6.35 -24.20 2.78
N VAL A 288 5.37 -23.82 1.95
CA VAL A 288 5.23 -22.46 1.43
C VAL A 288 4.58 -21.53 2.47
N ALA A 289 3.58 -22.04 3.19
CA ALA A 289 2.90 -21.33 4.26
C ALA A 289 3.87 -20.95 5.39
N LYS A 290 3.80 -19.71 5.86
CA LYS A 290 4.63 -19.19 6.94
C LYS A 290 3.78 -18.80 8.14
N THR A 291 4.21 -19.21 9.33
CA THR A 291 3.55 -18.79 10.58
C THR A 291 3.74 -17.29 10.78
N ARG A 292 2.64 -16.55 10.91
CA ARG A 292 2.69 -15.15 11.35
C ARG A 292 2.90 -15.07 12.85
N LYS A 293 3.73 -14.12 13.30
CA LYS A 293 3.93 -13.82 14.72
C LYS A 293 2.94 -12.76 15.20
N LEU A 294 1.65 -13.06 15.06
CA LEU A 294 0.59 -12.17 15.50
C LEU A 294 0.62 -11.99 17.03
N SER A 295 0.23 -10.81 17.49
CA SER A 295 -0.01 -10.55 18.91
C SER A 295 -0.99 -11.59 19.48
N PRO A 296 -0.75 -12.19 20.66
CA PRO A 296 -1.65 -13.18 21.26
C PRO A 296 -3.08 -12.67 21.53
N LYS A 297 -3.25 -11.34 21.54
CA LYS A 297 -4.53 -10.66 21.73
C LYS A 297 -5.15 -10.17 20.42
N ALA A 298 -4.47 -10.32 19.28
CA ALA A 298 -5.06 -10.04 17.98
C ALA A 298 -6.28 -10.95 17.74
N PRO A 299 -7.31 -10.46 17.03
CA PRO A 299 -8.43 -11.30 16.62
C PRO A 299 -7.94 -12.56 15.88
N LYS A 300 -8.62 -13.68 16.14
CA LYS A 300 -8.31 -14.95 15.52
C LYS A 300 -8.93 -15.03 14.12
N ALA A 301 -8.46 -15.94 13.28
CA ALA A 301 -8.88 -16.04 11.88
C ALA A 301 -10.39 -16.31 11.67
N SER A 302 -11.07 -16.89 12.66
CA SER A 302 -12.53 -17.15 12.64
C SER A 302 -13.32 -16.20 13.55
N ASP A 303 -12.71 -15.12 14.06
CA ASP A 303 -13.43 -14.15 14.86
C ASP A 303 -14.30 -13.27 13.97
N VAL A 304 -15.53 -13.05 14.40
CA VAL A 304 -16.49 -12.17 13.75
C VAL A 304 -16.53 -10.86 14.53
N LEU A 305 -16.23 -9.77 13.85
CA LEU A 305 -16.01 -8.47 14.47
C LEU A 305 -17.05 -7.46 14.01
N MET A 306 -17.67 -6.78 14.96
CA MET A 306 -18.65 -5.74 14.68
C MET A 306 -18.18 -4.42 15.29
N ARG A 307 -18.42 -3.32 14.58
CA ARG A 307 -18.22 -1.97 15.14
C ARG A 307 -19.53 -1.38 15.65
N ALA A 308 -19.43 -0.46 16.60
CA ALA A 308 -20.56 0.35 17.04
C ALA A 308 -20.10 1.75 17.43
N LEU A 309 -20.63 2.79 16.77
CA LEU A 309 -20.33 4.18 17.16
C LEU A 309 -21.16 4.67 18.33
N ARG A 310 -22.31 4.03 18.58
CA ARG A 310 -23.19 4.37 19.69
C ARG A 310 -23.79 3.10 20.27
N TRP A 311 -24.08 3.14 21.56
CA TRP A 311 -24.95 2.12 22.15
C TRP A 311 -26.37 2.26 21.61
N ARG A 312 -27.00 1.13 21.32
CA ARG A 312 -28.37 1.07 20.78
C ARG A 312 -29.17 -0.02 21.51
N PRO A 313 -30.46 0.22 21.80
CA PRO A 313 -31.27 1.35 21.32
C PRO A 313 -30.93 2.67 22.01
N ARG A 314 -30.94 3.79 21.26
CA ARG A 314 -30.69 5.14 21.84
C ARG A 314 -31.90 5.71 22.59
N ASN A 315 -33.09 5.23 22.25
CA ASN A 315 -34.36 5.58 22.86
C ASN A 315 -35.41 4.53 22.42
N LYS A 316 -36.64 4.62 22.94
CA LYS A 316 -37.72 3.68 22.64
C LYS A 316 -38.11 3.55 21.15
N LYS A 317 -37.71 4.50 20.29
CA LYS A 317 -37.99 4.49 18.85
C LYS A 317 -36.82 3.97 18.01
N ASP A 318 -35.66 3.72 18.60
CA ASP A 318 -34.50 3.16 17.90
C ASP A 318 -34.71 1.63 17.79
N PRO A 319 -34.96 1.08 16.59
CA PRO A 319 -35.27 -0.34 16.44
C PRO A 319 -34.03 -1.24 16.56
N MET A 320 -32.84 -0.63 16.59
CA MET A 320 -31.56 -1.33 16.59
C MET A 320 -31.14 -1.70 18.01
N SER A 321 -30.56 -2.89 18.18
CA SER A 321 -29.98 -3.35 19.43
C SER A 321 -28.57 -3.89 19.18
N VAL A 322 -27.59 -3.40 19.93
CA VAL A 322 -26.19 -3.85 19.81
C VAL A 322 -26.09 -5.33 20.16
N MET A 323 -26.59 -5.74 21.34
CA MET A 323 -26.47 -7.13 21.80
C MET A 323 -27.22 -8.10 20.87
N ARG A 324 -28.41 -7.72 20.39
CA ARG A 324 -29.15 -8.55 19.42
C ARG A 324 -28.39 -8.70 18.10
N ALA A 325 -27.84 -7.61 17.55
CA ALA A 325 -27.03 -7.69 16.34
C ALA A 325 -25.78 -8.57 16.56
N MET A 326 -25.17 -8.51 17.75
CA MET A 326 -24.06 -9.39 18.10
C MET A 326 -24.45 -10.87 18.10
N ASP A 327 -25.64 -11.20 18.59
CA ASP A 327 -26.18 -12.57 18.55
C ASP A 327 -26.48 -12.98 17.09
N ASP A 328 -27.26 -12.17 16.38
CA ASP A 328 -27.77 -12.45 15.03
C ASP A 328 -26.64 -12.62 13.98
N PHE A 329 -25.50 -11.93 14.16
CA PHE A 329 -24.33 -12.04 13.27
C PHE A 329 -23.22 -12.96 13.79
N HIS A 330 -23.43 -13.68 14.90
CA HIS A 330 -22.42 -14.54 15.52
C HIS A 330 -21.14 -13.81 15.95
N VAL A 331 -21.27 -12.56 16.40
CA VAL A 331 -20.15 -11.68 16.75
C VAL A 331 -19.40 -12.20 17.97
N THR A 332 -18.08 -12.17 17.88
CA THR A 332 -17.14 -12.56 18.94
C THR A 332 -16.47 -11.37 19.62
N GLY A 333 -16.43 -10.21 18.96
CA GLY A 333 -15.84 -8.99 19.49
C GLY A 333 -16.55 -7.73 19.02
N LEU A 334 -16.86 -6.83 19.96
CA LEU A 334 -17.30 -5.47 19.66
C LEU A 334 -16.08 -4.56 19.63
N VAL A 335 -15.69 -4.12 18.44
CA VAL A 335 -14.41 -3.44 18.18
C VAL A 335 -14.61 -2.06 17.58
N TRP A 336 -13.57 -1.22 17.60
CA TRP A 336 -13.67 0.17 17.16
C TRP A 336 -14.93 0.88 17.71
N ALA A 337 -15.22 0.63 18.99
CA ALA A 337 -16.48 0.97 19.62
C ALA A 337 -16.40 2.31 20.37
N TYR A 338 -17.16 3.31 19.93
CA TYR A 338 -17.27 4.62 20.59
C TYR A 338 -18.32 4.60 21.72
N ILE A 339 -18.30 3.54 22.53
CA ILE A 339 -19.21 3.32 23.67
C ILE A 339 -18.39 3.52 24.94
N HIS A 340 -18.64 4.59 25.69
CA HIS A 340 -17.82 4.96 26.86
C HIS A 340 -18.44 4.55 28.21
N ASN A 341 -19.71 4.13 28.24
CA ASN A 341 -20.38 3.74 29.49
C ASN A 341 -19.81 2.39 30.00
N PRO A 342 -19.25 2.33 31.22
CA PRO A 342 -18.72 1.10 31.81
C PRO A 342 -19.71 -0.06 31.89
N GLU A 343 -21.00 0.22 32.09
CA GLU A 343 -22.03 -0.81 32.21
C GLU A 343 -22.25 -1.55 30.89
N HIS A 344 -22.30 -0.82 29.77
CA HIS A 344 -22.43 -1.42 28.44
C HIS A 344 -21.17 -2.21 28.04
N ILE A 345 -19.99 -1.74 28.44
CA ILE A 345 -18.73 -2.46 28.21
C ILE A 345 -18.73 -3.76 29.03
N ALA A 346 -19.15 -3.69 30.29
CA ALA A 346 -19.30 -4.86 31.16
C ALA A 346 -20.35 -5.84 30.62
N GLU A 347 -21.45 -5.35 30.04
CA GLU A 347 -22.48 -6.18 29.42
C GLU A 347 -21.91 -7.01 28.25
N VAL A 348 -21.17 -6.38 27.34
CA VAL A 348 -20.50 -7.08 26.23
C VAL A 348 -19.53 -8.13 26.77
N THR A 349 -18.67 -7.75 27.72
CA THR A 349 -17.63 -8.65 28.24
C THR A 349 -18.18 -9.81 29.06
N LYS A 350 -19.22 -9.60 29.86
CA LYS A 350 -19.93 -10.67 30.59
C LYS A 350 -20.64 -11.67 29.67
N SER A 351 -20.95 -11.28 28.42
CA SER A 351 -21.48 -12.20 27.41
C SER A 351 -20.42 -13.16 26.83
N GLY A 352 -19.16 -13.09 27.29
CA GLY A 352 -18.06 -13.92 26.80
C GLY A 352 -17.38 -13.36 25.53
N ARG A 353 -17.78 -12.17 25.08
CA ARG A 353 -17.24 -11.48 23.90
C ARG A 353 -16.24 -10.44 24.32
N PHE A 354 -15.19 -10.21 23.53
CA PHE A 354 -14.24 -9.16 23.87
C PHE A 354 -14.74 -7.78 23.42
N PHE A 355 -14.32 -6.74 24.14
CA PHE A 355 -14.62 -5.36 23.81
C PHE A 355 -13.33 -4.58 23.55
N GLN A 356 -13.36 -3.76 22.51
CA GLN A 356 -12.31 -2.80 22.20
C GLN A 356 -12.91 -1.39 22.05
N GLY A 357 -12.57 -0.54 23.02
CA GLY A 357 -12.98 0.87 23.04
C GLY A 357 -12.19 1.70 22.03
N ALA A 358 -12.86 2.61 21.35
CA ALA A 358 -12.24 3.52 20.39
C ALA A 358 -12.01 4.91 20.97
N VAL A 359 -10.82 5.45 20.71
CA VAL A 359 -10.47 6.83 20.98
C VAL A 359 -10.02 7.54 19.72
N THR A 360 -10.51 8.76 19.53
CA THR A 360 -9.93 9.67 18.53
C THR A 360 -8.66 10.31 19.11
N ALA A 361 -7.86 10.98 18.27
CA ALA A 361 -6.82 11.88 18.78
C ALA A 361 -7.40 13.21 19.30
N SER A 362 -8.72 13.43 19.19
CA SER A 362 -9.35 14.65 19.67
C SER A 362 -9.37 14.74 21.18
N LEU A 363 -9.26 15.95 21.71
CA LEU A 363 -9.32 16.18 23.16
C LEU A 363 -10.72 15.87 23.74
N GLN A 364 -11.76 15.90 22.90
CA GLN A 364 -13.13 15.57 23.31
C GLN A 364 -13.26 14.16 23.86
N THR A 365 -12.73 13.14 23.16
CA THR A 365 -12.87 11.74 23.60
C THR A 365 -12.15 11.51 24.93
N VAL A 366 -10.98 12.15 25.11
CA VAL A 366 -10.21 12.07 26.36
C VAL A 366 -11.02 12.62 27.54
N ARG A 367 -11.58 13.82 27.42
CA ARG A 367 -12.43 14.42 28.47
C ARG A 367 -13.69 13.61 28.73
N SER A 368 -14.35 13.15 27.67
CA SER A 368 -15.56 12.33 27.79
C SER A 368 -15.31 11.04 28.58
N LEU A 369 -14.16 10.39 28.38
CA LEU A 369 -13.78 9.18 29.13
C LEU A 369 -13.49 9.48 30.60
N LEU A 370 -12.96 10.66 30.90
CA LEU A 370 -12.72 11.12 32.27
C LEU A 370 -13.99 11.60 32.99
N GLY A 371 -15.15 11.58 32.32
CA GLY A 371 -16.42 12.09 32.87
C GLY A 371 -16.45 13.61 32.99
N GLU A 372 -15.54 14.31 32.31
CA GLU A 372 -15.44 15.77 32.33
C GLU A 372 -16.40 16.39 31.29
N SER A 373 -16.89 17.61 31.57
CA SER A 373 -17.75 18.31 30.63
C SER A 373 -17.05 18.54 29.29
N ILE A 374 -17.79 18.32 28.21
CA ILE A 374 -17.36 18.61 26.84
C ILE A 374 -18.06 19.85 26.27
N ALA A 375 -18.90 20.55 27.04
CA ALA A 375 -19.60 21.72 26.53
C ALA A 375 -18.63 22.89 26.28
N ASN A 376 -18.78 23.61 25.17
CA ASN A 376 -17.85 24.70 24.81
C ASN A 376 -17.84 25.84 25.84
N ASP A 377 -18.95 26.04 26.54
CA ASP A 377 -19.15 27.06 27.58
C ASP A 377 -18.64 26.64 28.96
N ALA A 378 -18.13 25.42 29.12
CA ALA A 378 -17.54 24.98 30.37
C ALA A 378 -16.25 25.78 30.67
N PRO A 379 -16.11 26.41 31.86
CA PRO A 379 -15.04 27.38 32.13
C PRO A 379 -13.61 26.86 31.96
N ASP A 380 -13.39 25.56 32.15
CA ASP A 380 -12.06 24.93 32.12
C ASP A 380 -11.65 24.45 30.72
N VAL A 381 -12.57 24.41 29.75
CA VAL A 381 -12.31 23.91 28.39
C VAL A 381 -11.24 24.71 27.64
N PRO A 382 -11.25 26.06 27.63
CA PRO A 382 -10.20 26.82 26.95
C PRO A 382 -8.80 26.53 27.50
N GLY A 383 -8.66 26.46 28.82
CA GLY A 383 -7.39 26.13 29.47
C GLY A 383 -6.94 24.69 29.19
N PHE A 384 -7.88 23.75 29.10
CA PHE A 384 -7.57 22.37 28.72
C PHE A 384 -7.07 22.26 27.27
N ILE A 385 -7.71 22.96 26.33
CA ILE A 385 -7.28 23.02 24.93
C ILE A 385 -5.87 23.62 24.86
N ASP A 386 -5.65 24.80 25.44
CA ASP A 386 -4.37 25.49 25.37
C ASP A 386 -3.20 24.64 25.92
N ARG A 387 -3.46 23.92 27.01
CA ARG A 387 -2.46 23.09 27.69
C ARG A 387 -2.05 21.86 26.90
N TYR A 388 -2.97 21.19 26.22
CA TYR A 388 -2.72 19.85 25.66
C TYR A 388 -2.68 19.79 24.14
N THR A 389 -3.26 20.76 23.44
CA THR A 389 -3.40 20.70 21.99
C THR A 389 -2.08 20.81 21.23
N THR A 390 -2.05 20.28 20.02
CA THR A 390 -1.10 20.69 18.99
C THR A 390 -1.33 22.14 18.57
N LYS A 391 -0.28 22.92 18.35
CA LYS A 391 -0.36 24.36 18.02
C LYS A 391 0.24 24.69 16.66
N ASN A 392 -0.42 25.57 15.93
CA ASN A 392 0.07 26.22 14.73
C ASN A 392 1.28 27.13 15.03
N LEU A 393 1.92 27.63 13.97
CA LEU A 393 3.10 28.51 14.07
C LEU A 393 2.77 29.84 14.75
N ASP A 394 1.56 30.36 14.60
CA ASP A 394 1.06 31.56 15.28
C ASP A 394 0.61 31.31 16.73
N GLY A 395 0.71 30.07 17.22
CA GLY A 395 0.32 29.67 18.57
C GLY A 395 -1.15 29.28 18.72
N THR A 396 -1.97 29.45 17.69
CA THR A 396 -3.37 28.99 17.70
C THR A 396 -3.47 27.46 17.72
N PRO A 397 -4.58 26.86 18.18
CA PRO A 397 -4.78 25.42 18.07
C PRO A 397 -4.71 24.92 16.62
N ASN A 398 -3.97 23.84 16.39
CA ASN A 398 -3.88 23.19 15.09
C ASN A 398 -5.10 22.28 14.86
N GLU A 399 -6.03 22.74 14.02
CA GLU A 399 -7.24 22.00 13.65
C GLU A 399 -7.03 21.18 12.37
N GLN A 400 -7.65 20.00 12.31
CA GLN A 400 -7.67 19.20 11.07
C GLN A 400 -8.78 19.69 10.13
N PRO A 401 -8.54 19.79 8.81
CA PRO A 401 -9.47 20.47 7.90
C PRO A 401 -10.88 19.88 7.87
N TRP A 402 -11.03 18.56 7.99
CA TRP A 402 -12.33 17.88 8.00
C TRP A 402 -13.05 17.96 9.35
N LYS A 403 -12.35 18.38 10.42
CA LYS A 403 -12.93 18.53 11.76
C LYS A 403 -13.45 19.94 12.03
N THR A 404 -13.13 20.92 11.18
CA THR A 404 -13.61 22.31 11.31
C THR A 404 -15.13 22.42 11.39
N TYR A 405 -15.86 21.51 10.73
CA TYR A 405 -17.33 21.42 10.77
C TYR A 405 -17.90 20.70 12.00
N TRP A 406 -17.06 20.21 12.91
CA TRP A 406 -17.52 19.52 14.11
C TRP A 406 -18.02 20.55 15.13
N ARG A 407 -19.05 20.20 15.89
CA ARG A 407 -19.82 21.18 16.68
C ARG A 407 -19.09 21.72 17.91
N ASN A 408 -18.02 21.07 18.36
CA ASN A 408 -17.37 21.33 19.64
C ASN A 408 -15.87 21.58 19.43
N ASP A 409 -15.30 22.57 20.11
CA ASP A 409 -13.90 23.01 19.92
C ASP A 409 -12.91 21.90 20.29
N LEU A 410 -13.17 21.15 21.38
CA LEU A 410 -12.37 19.99 21.80
C LEU A 410 -12.30 18.89 20.74
N SER A 411 -13.32 18.82 19.89
CA SER A 411 -13.44 17.80 18.86
C SER A 411 -12.63 18.16 17.61
N ARG A 412 -12.30 19.44 17.40
CA ARG A 412 -11.53 19.96 16.26
C ARG A 412 -10.02 19.82 16.44
N VAL A 413 -9.59 19.83 17.69
CA VAL A 413 -8.18 19.87 18.09
C VAL A 413 -7.69 18.51 18.60
N SER A 414 -6.40 18.23 18.50
CA SER A 414 -5.80 16.96 18.93
C SER A 414 -4.72 17.17 19.98
N GLY A 415 -4.54 16.22 20.89
CA GLY A 415 -3.47 16.27 21.87
C GLY A 415 -2.08 16.12 21.25
N CYS A 416 -1.10 16.85 21.77
CA CYS A 416 0.28 16.80 21.30
C CYS A 416 1.04 15.59 21.86
N CYS A 417 1.55 14.72 20.99
CA CYS A 417 2.32 13.53 21.34
C CYS A 417 3.69 13.84 21.97
N SER A 418 4.19 15.07 21.83
CA SER A 418 5.41 15.53 22.50
C SER A 418 5.16 16.07 23.92
N ASN A 419 3.90 16.24 24.32
CA ASN A 419 3.54 16.78 25.63
C ASN A 419 3.38 15.63 26.65
N PRO A 420 4.32 15.45 27.59
CA PRO A 420 4.25 14.37 28.57
C PRO A 420 3.04 14.48 29.51
N GLU A 421 2.52 15.70 29.73
CA GLU A 421 1.32 15.89 30.55
C GLU A 421 0.06 15.43 29.81
N PHE A 422 0.01 15.59 28.48
CA PHE A 422 -1.07 15.01 27.68
C PHE A 422 -1.02 13.48 27.73
N GLU A 423 0.18 12.88 27.64
CA GLU A 423 0.35 11.43 27.70
C GLU A 423 -0.22 10.84 29.00
N LYS A 424 0.05 11.47 30.16
CA LYS A 424 -0.51 11.05 31.45
C LYS A 424 -2.04 11.07 31.47
N VAL A 425 -2.64 12.15 30.96
CA VAL A 425 -4.11 12.29 30.90
C VAL A 425 -4.71 11.30 29.91
N TYR A 426 -4.03 11.04 28.79
CA TYR A 426 -4.44 10.07 27.78
C TYR A 426 -4.44 8.64 28.34
N VAL A 427 -3.36 8.22 29.01
CA VAL A 427 -3.29 6.91 29.69
C VAL A 427 -4.41 6.77 30.72
N ARG A 428 -4.66 7.81 31.53
CA ARG A 428 -5.76 7.80 32.50
C ARG A 428 -7.13 7.61 31.85
N ALA A 429 -7.39 8.29 30.73
CA ALA A 429 -8.63 8.14 29.97
C ALA A 429 -8.76 6.76 29.32
N LEU A 430 -7.66 6.15 28.88
CA LEU A 430 -7.66 4.79 28.35
C LEU A 430 -7.91 3.74 29.44
N MET A 431 -7.40 3.95 30.66
CA MET A 431 -7.65 3.07 31.79
C MET A 431 -9.13 2.98 32.18
N THR A 432 -9.96 3.97 31.83
CA THR A 432 -11.42 3.88 32.03
C THR A 432 -12.05 2.74 31.24
N TYR A 433 -11.55 2.44 30.04
CA TYR A 433 -11.96 1.26 29.28
C TYR A 433 -11.51 -0.03 29.92
N ILE A 434 -10.23 -0.08 30.32
CA ILE A 434 -9.63 -1.28 30.90
C ILE A 434 -10.33 -1.66 32.21
N ARG A 435 -10.60 -0.68 33.07
CA ARG A 435 -11.34 -0.88 34.33
C ARG A 435 -12.78 -1.37 34.11
N ALA A 436 -13.37 -1.05 32.96
CA ALA A 436 -14.70 -1.53 32.58
C ALA A 436 -14.69 -2.94 31.95
N GLY A 437 -13.52 -3.55 31.77
CA GLY A 437 -13.37 -4.92 31.25
C GLY A 437 -12.80 -5.01 29.83
N ALA A 438 -12.51 -3.88 29.17
CA ALA A 438 -11.84 -3.91 27.87
C ALA A 438 -10.43 -4.49 28.00
N THR A 439 -10.00 -5.29 27.01
CA THR A 439 -8.64 -5.83 26.95
C THR A 439 -7.83 -5.26 25.78
N GLN A 440 -8.48 -4.45 24.96
CA GLN A 440 -7.91 -3.87 23.75
C GLN A 440 -8.41 -2.44 23.55
N ILE A 441 -7.64 -1.62 22.84
CA ILE A 441 -7.96 -0.23 22.53
C ILE A 441 -7.76 0.04 21.03
N GLN A 442 -8.73 0.69 20.38
CA GLN A 442 -8.57 1.23 19.04
C GLN A 442 -8.20 2.71 19.14
N ARG A 443 -7.05 3.10 18.58
CA ARG A 443 -6.75 4.51 18.31
C ARG A 443 -7.11 4.82 16.87
N ASP A 444 -8.21 5.53 16.65
CA ASP A 444 -8.68 5.85 15.29
C ASP A 444 -7.58 6.58 14.52
N GLU A 445 -7.09 7.70 15.04
CA GLU A 445 -6.04 8.49 14.38
C GLU A 445 -4.64 8.04 14.85
N GLY A 446 -4.19 6.90 14.33
CA GLY A 446 -2.89 6.27 14.67
C GLY A 446 -1.68 7.16 14.37
N GLY A 447 -1.75 8.02 13.34
CA GLY A 447 -0.63 8.87 12.95
C GLY A 447 -0.23 9.93 14.00
N GLY A 448 -1.15 10.41 14.84
CA GLY A 448 -0.82 11.38 15.89
C GLY A 448 -0.18 12.68 15.37
N ASN A 449 1.06 12.95 15.81
CA ASN A 449 1.89 14.08 15.38
C ASN A 449 2.46 13.93 13.96
N SER A 450 2.71 12.71 13.47
CA SER A 450 3.27 12.45 12.14
C SER A 450 2.43 13.04 11.00
N GLN A 451 1.13 13.19 11.24
CA GLN A 451 0.18 13.79 10.29
C GLN A 451 0.11 15.32 10.40
N ARG A 452 0.68 15.93 11.44
CA ARG A 452 0.56 17.39 11.68
C ARG A 452 1.25 18.23 10.62
N PRO A 453 2.42 17.86 10.07
CA PRO A 453 3.00 18.60 8.96
C PRO A 453 2.05 18.81 7.77
N ASN A 454 1.05 17.94 7.58
CA ASN A 454 0.04 18.09 6.52
C ASN A 454 -0.96 19.22 6.78
N TYR A 455 -1.02 19.74 8.01
CA TYR A 455 -2.03 20.68 8.48
C TYR A 455 -1.44 21.87 9.24
N GLY A 456 -0.13 22.13 9.17
CA GLY A 456 0.49 23.26 9.87
C GLY A 456 1.56 22.90 10.90
N GLY A 457 1.92 21.62 11.04
CA GLY A 457 2.89 21.16 12.03
C GLY A 457 2.39 21.27 13.48
N CYS A 458 3.28 21.04 14.45
CA CYS A 458 3.01 21.36 15.84
C CYS A 458 4.19 22.12 16.44
N PHE A 459 3.98 23.39 16.76
CA PHE A 459 5.00 24.33 17.24
C PHE A 459 4.78 24.74 18.71
N CYS A 460 4.06 23.93 19.49
CA CYS A 460 3.99 24.13 20.93
C CYS A 460 5.39 24.00 21.57
N SER A 461 5.57 24.55 22.77
CA SER A 461 6.88 24.61 23.43
C SER A 461 7.52 23.23 23.64
N TRP A 462 6.71 22.17 23.82
CA TRP A 462 7.19 20.79 23.88
C TRP A 462 7.79 20.31 22.55
N CYS A 463 7.15 20.59 21.42
CA CYS A 463 7.67 20.22 20.11
C CYS A 463 8.93 21.02 19.75
N ILE A 464 9.02 22.30 20.10
CA ILE A 464 10.22 23.10 19.82
C ILE A 464 11.42 22.59 20.62
N ARG A 465 11.24 22.33 21.92
CA ARG A 465 12.29 21.71 22.74
C ARG A 465 12.66 20.31 22.24
N GLY A 466 11.66 19.50 21.89
CA GLY A 466 11.88 18.16 21.36
C GLY A 466 12.63 18.16 20.03
N PHE A 467 12.32 19.09 19.13
CA PHE A 467 13.00 19.20 17.85
C PHE A 467 14.45 19.62 18.01
N ARG A 468 14.72 20.56 18.92
CA ARG A 468 16.08 20.94 19.30
C ARG A 468 16.89 19.73 19.79
N ALA A 469 16.33 18.93 20.69
CA ALA A 469 16.98 17.70 21.17
C ALA A 469 17.20 16.70 20.03
N TYR A 470 16.19 16.51 19.17
CA TYR A 470 16.26 15.62 18.02
C TYR A 470 17.39 15.98 17.05
N LEU A 471 17.59 17.27 16.76
CA LEU A 471 18.70 17.75 15.92
C LEU A 471 20.04 17.53 16.63
N LYS A 472 20.15 17.86 17.92
CA LYS A 472 21.37 17.68 18.73
C LYS A 472 21.85 16.23 18.75
N GLU A 473 20.93 15.26 18.73
CA GLU A 473 21.25 13.83 18.70
C GLU A 473 21.69 13.30 17.34
N ARG A 474 21.31 13.97 16.24
CA ARG A 474 21.42 13.42 14.88
C ARG A 474 22.34 14.17 13.95
N LEU A 475 22.65 15.42 14.27
CA LEU A 475 23.47 16.29 13.43
C LEU A 475 24.77 16.64 14.15
N THR A 476 25.84 16.70 13.38
CA THR A 476 27.14 17.19 13.86
C THR A 476 27.12 18.71 14.01
N ALA A 477 28.09 19.25 14.76
CA ALA A 477 28.26 20.70 14.89
C ALA A 477 28.45 21.39 13.52
N ASP A 478 29.18 20.76 12.60
CA ASP A 478 29.41 21.30 11.26
C ASP A 478 28.13 21.31 10.41
N GLN A 479 27.30 20.27 10.49
CA GLN A 479 26.00 20.24 9.81
C GLN A 479 25.05 21.32 10.37
N LEU A 480 25.01 21.48 11.69
CA LEU A 480 24.23 22.54 12.34
C LEU A 480 24.71 23.93 11.89
N LYS A 481 26.02 24.15 11.84
CA LYS A 481 26.61 25.40 11.36
C LYS A 481 26.30 25.64 9.88
N ALA A 482 26.33 24.60 9.04
CA ALA A 482 25.94 24.70 7.64
C ALA A 482 24.47 25.12 7.45
N PHE A 483 23.59 24.75 8.39
CA PHE A 483 22.21 25.24 8.45
C PHE A 483 22.07 26.64 9.07
N GLY A 484 23.15 27.30 9.45
CA GLY A 484 23.13 28.61 10.12
C GLY A 484 22.74 28.54 11.60
N ILE A 485 22.93 27.40 12.27
CA ILE A 485 22.68 27.23 13.70
C ILE A 485 24.02 27.29 14.45
N GLU A 486 24.35 28.45 15.03
CA GLU A 486 25.58 28.63 15.81
C GLU A 486 25.53 27.97 17.19
N SER A 487 24.35 28.01 17.83
CA SER A 487 24.11 27.37 19.13
C SER A 487 22.78 26.62 19.10
N ILE A 488 22.88 25.29 19.11
CA ILE A 488 21.69 24.43 19.15
C ILE A 488 20.91 24.63 20.44
N ASP A 489 21.56 24.94 21.56
CA ASP A 489 20.90 25.01 22.86
C ASP A 489 19.90 26.17 22.97
N THR A 490 20.09 27.24 22.20
CA THR A 490 19.18 28.40 22.11
C THR A 490 18.30 28.40 20.86
N PHE A 491 18.51 27.47 19.92
CA PHE A 491 17.81 27.44 18.64
C PHE A 491 16.29 27.24 18.79
N ASP A 492 15.49 28.14 18.20
CA ASP A 492 14.03 28.02 18.15
C ASP A 492 13.55 28.02 16.69
N TYR A 493 13.10 26.84 16.25
CA TYR A 493 12.67 26.67 14.87
C TYR A 493 11.38 27.44 14.55
N ALA A 494 10.47 27.65 15.50
CA ALA A 494 9.29 28.47 15.25
C ALA A 494 9.65 29.94 15.02
N VAL A 495 10.64 30.47 15.75
CA VAL A 495 11.14 31.84 15.52
C VAL A 495 11.73 31.96 14.12
N ARG A 496 12.60 31.02 13.72
CA ARG A 496 13.19 30.99 12.37
C ARG A 496 12.12 30.93 11.27
N LEU A 497 11.11 30.08 11.43
CA LEU A 497 10.03 29.95 10.47
C LEU A 497 9.18 31.23 10.34
N ARG A 498 8.91 31.93 11.45
CA ARG A 498 8.22 33.22 11.40
C ARG A 498 9.04 34.29 10.68
N GLN A 499 10.35 34.34 10.92
CA GLN A 499 11.27 35.24 10.21
C GLN A 499 11.32 34.94 8.71
N ALA A 500 11.18 33.67 8.33
CA ALA A 500 11.08 33.22 6.94
C ALA A 500 9.67 33.37 6.33
N ASN A 501 8.72 34.01 7.02
CA ASN A 501 7.32 34.15 6.61
C ASN A 501 6.65 32.80 6.23
N ALA A 502 6.97 31.74 6.97
CA ALA A 502 6.37 30.43 6.76
C ALA A 502 4.84 30.50 6.98
N PRO A 503 4.04 29.87 6.11
CA PRO A 503 2.59 29.94 6.21
C PRO A 503 2.05 29.07 7.35
N VAL A 504 0.85 29.41 7.83
CA VAL A 504 0.13 28.69 8.88
C VAL A 504 -0.87 27.70 8.27
N GLY A 505 -1.18 26.62 8.99
CA GLY A 505 -2.22 25.67 8.60
C GLY A 505 -1.82 24.82 7.39
N ILE A 506 -2.81 24.47 6.56
CA ILE A 506 -2.63 23.58 5.40
C ILE A 506 -1.56 24.11 4.43
N ALA A 507 -1.43 25.42 4.28
CA ALA A 507 -0.44 26.03 3.40
C ALA A 507 1.00 25.67 3.80
N PHE A 508 1.27 25.36 5.08
CA PHE A 508 2.57 24.87 5.54
C PHE A 508 3.00 23.57 4.86
N ARG A 509 2.06 22.67 4.52
CA ARG A 509 2.37 21.40 3.86
C ARG A 509 3.11 21.62 2.55
N ASN A 510 2.60 22.53 1.73
CA ASN A 510 3.09 22.79 0.37
C ASN A 510 4.20 23.84 0.33
N TRP A 511 4.44 24.54 1.44
CA TRP A 511 5.56 25.47 1.54
C TRP A 511 6.88 24.72 1.42
N ARG A 512 7.74 25.04 0.45
CA ARG A 512 9.02 24.34 0.23
C ARG A 512 9.82 24.16 1.52
N GLY A 513 9.79 25.18 2.38
CA GLY A 513 10.54 25.21 3.62
C GLY A 513 12.02 25.47 3.40
N ASP A 514 12.74 25.51 4.52
CA ASP A 514 14.20 25.48 4.53
C ASP A 514 14.70 24.03 4.65
N GLU A 515 16.02 23.87 4.73
CA GLU A 515 16.71 22.59 4.84
C GLU A 515 16.33 21.82 6.12
N LEU A 516 15.75 22.49 7.13
CA LEU A 516 15.32 21.89 8.38
C LEU A 516 13.89 21.33 8.33
N LYS A 517 13.07 21.71 7.33
CA LYS A 517 11.70 21.19 7.21
C LYS A 517 11.65 19.66 7.11
N PRO A 518 12.47 18.96 6.29
CA PRO A 518 12.49 17.50 6.27
C PRO A 518 12.84 16.89 7.64
N HIS A 519 13.81 17.47 8.36
CA HIS A 519 14.15 17.03 9.72
C HIS A 519 12.98 17.22 10.69
N PHE A 520 12.23 18.32 10.57
CA PHE A 520 11.05 18.58 11.39
C PHE A 520 9.92 17.59 11.10
N VAL A 521 9.68 17.24 9.83
CA VAL A 521 8.72 16.20 9.45
C VAL A 521 9.10 14.85 10.05
N ALA A 522 10.38 14.46 9.93
CA ALA A 522 10.91 13.23 10.52
C ALA A 522 10.78 13.22 12.06
N PHE A 523 11.05 14.36 12.71
CA PHE A 523 10.83 14.54 14.15
C PHE A 523 9.36 14.33 14.54
N GLN A 524 8.40 14.89 13.78
CA GLN A 524 6.96 14.70 14.06
C GLN A 524 6.54 13.22 13.95
N ALA A 525 7.15 12.46 13.02
CA ALA A 525 6.96 11.00 12.95
C ALA A 525 7.61 10.27 14.15
N HIS A 526 8.83 10.65 14.52
CA HIS A 526 9.55 10.10 15.67
C HIS A 526 8.79 10.28 16.98
N VAL A 527 8.20 11.45 17.24
CA VAL A 527 7.43 11.70 18.47
C VAL A 527 6.13 10.90 18.50
N SER A 528 5.47 10.65 17.36
CA SER A 528 4.32 9.74 17.32
C SER A 528 4.72 8.31 17.68
N LYS A 529 5.78 7.78 17.05
CA LYS A 529 6.28 6.43 17.32
C LYS A 529 6.60 6.24 18.80
N THR A 530 7.39 7.15 19.37
CA THR A 530 7.80 7.04 20.78
C THR A 530 6.64 7.30 21.74
N PHE A 531 5.67 8.17 21.41
CA PHE A 531 4.46 8.33 22.20
C PHE A 531 3.66 7.03 22.30
N HIS A 532 3.47 6.30 21.20
CA HIS A 532 2.76 5.03 21.22
C HIS A 532 3.47 4.01 22.10
N GLN A 533 4.80 3.92 21.99
CA GLN A 533 5.62 3.01 22.80
C GLN A 533 5.51 3.32 24.29
N ARG A 534 5.66 4.59 24.69
CA ARG A 534 5.55 5.00 26.11
C ARG A 534 4.12 4.86 26.64
N THR A 535 3.12 5.25 25.85
CA THR A 535 1.70 5.10 26.21
C THR A 535 1.36 3.62 26.45
N ARG A 536 1.80 2.73 25.55
CA ARG A 536 1.60 1.29 25.67
C ARG A 536 2.26 0.73 26.92
N LYS A 537 3.54 1.06 27.14
CA LYS A 537 4.25 0.68 28.37
C LYS A 537 3.50 1.13 29.64
N ALA A 538 3.08 2.38 29.69
CA ALA A 538 2.36 2.92 30.85
C ALA A 538 0.98 2.28 31.05
N LEU A 539 0.29 1.92 29.95
CA LEU A 539 -0.96 1.17 30.01
C LEU A 539 -0.76 -0.23 30.54
N ASP A 540 0.23 -0.96 30.03
CA ASP A 540 0.51 -2.34 30.44
C ASP A 540 0.88 -2.41 31.93
N GLU A 541 1.72 -1.47 32.38
CA GLU A 541 2.10 -1.31 33.80
C GLU A 541 0.88 -1.03 34.68
N GLN A 542 -0.04 -0.14 34.27
CA GLN A 542 -1.24 0.19 35.05
C GLN A 542 -2.35 -0.87 34.96
N ALA A 543 -2.45 -1.58 33.85
CA ALA A 543 -3.44 -2.64 33.64
C ALA A 543 -3.02 -3.95 34.31
N GLY A 544 -1.72 -4.17 34.52
CA GLY A 544 -1.17 -5.44 35.02
C GLY A 544 -1.16 -6.55 33.96
N PHE A 545 -1.37 -6.21 32.69
CA PHE A 545 -1.29 -7.14 31.56
C PHE A 545 -0.99 -6.38 30.26
N PRO A 546 -0.41 -7.03 29.23
CA PRO A 546 -0.26 -6.44 27.91
C PRO A 546 -1.62 -6.13 27.26
N VAL A 547 -1.97 -4.85 27.18
CA VAL A 547 -3.18 -4.36 26.51
C VAL A 547 -2.93 -4.47 25.00
N ALA A 548 -3.87 -4.91 24.17
CA ALA A 548 -3.68 -4.84 22.71
C ALA A 548 -4.10 -3.47 22.17
N MET A 549 -3.41 -2.95 21.15
CA MET A 549 -3.80 -1.72 20.46
C MET A 549 -3.88 -1.92 18.97
N SER A 550 -4.89 -1.32 18.37
CA SER A 550 -5.05 -1.23 16.93
C SER A 550 -5.28 0.20 16.47
N CYS A 551 -5.16 0.44 15.18
CA CYS A 551 -5.40 1.75 14.61
C CYS A 551 -6.10 1.72 13.25
N ASN A 552 -6.65 2.87 12.86
CA ASN A 552 -7.09 3.07 11.48
C ASN A 552 -5.91 3.45 10.61
N ASN A 553 -5.46 2.49 9.80
CA ASN A 553 -4.38 2.69 8.84
C ASN A 553 -4.87 3.09 7.44
N GLY A 554 -6.18 3.34 7.31
CA GLY A 554 -6.81 3.75 6.06
C GLY A 554 -6.74 2.70 4.94
N VAL A 555 -6.32 1.46 5.21
CA VAL A 555 -6.15 0.42 4.17
C VAL A 555 -5.02 0.77 3.19
N HIS A 556 -3.99 1.51 3.62
CA HIS A 556 -2.84 1.86 2.74
C HIS A 556 -1.55 2.29 3.47
N ILE A 557 -1.59 2.51 4.79
CA ILE A 557 -0.43 3.02 5.55
C ILE A 557 0.16 1.91 6.41
N PHE A 558 1.45 1.62 6.23
CA PHE A 558 2.18 0.56 6.95
C PHE A 558 3.54 1.05 7.47
N ASP A 559 3.67 2.36 7.71
CA ASP A 559 4.91 3.00 8.16
C ASP A 559 5.31 2.59 9.59
N GLU A 560 6.47 3.04 10.05
CA GLU A 560 6.98 2.71 11.39
C GLU A 560 6.09 3.20 12.55
N VAL A 561 5.24 4.22 12.32
CA VAL A 561 4.28 4.69 13.33
C VAL A 561 3.13 3.71 13.43
N MET A 562 2.62 3.22 12.30
CA MET A 562 1.57 2.18 12.27
C MET A 562 2.09 0.85 12.81
N GLN A 563 3.36 0.51 12.58
CA GLN A 563 3.97 -0.71 13.13
C GLN A 563 4.07 -0.75 14.67
N GLN A 564 3.65 0.31 15.37
CA GLN A 564 3.52 0.30 16.84
C GLN A 564 2.20 -0.32 17.35
N PHE A 565 1.30 -0.73 16.44
CA PHE A 565 0.00 -1.34 16.75
C PHE A 565 0.03 -2.85 16.47
N ASP A 566 -0.70 -3.63 17.26
CA ASP A 566 -0.78 -5.09 17.16
C ASP A 566 -1.55 -5.57 15.92
N TRP A 567 -2.50 -4.76 15.45
CA TRP A 567 -3.31 -5.03 14.28
C TRP A 567 -3.94 -3.74 13.71
N PHE A 568 -4.39 -3.81 12.45
CA PHE A 568 -4.96 -2.66 11.74
C PHE A 568 -6.45 -2.83 11.48
N PHE A 569 -7.18 -1.73 11.49
CA PHE A 569 -8.58 -1.68 11.09
C PHE A 569 -8.80 -0.49 10.17
N GLY A 570 -8.82 -0.71 8.85
CA GLY A 570 -8.94 0.36 7.87
C GLY A 570 -10.32 0.45 7.23
N GLU A 571 -10.68 1.65 6.78
CA GLU A 571 -11.91 1.90 6.01
C GLU A 571 -11.71 1.57 4.52
N LEU A 572 -12.44 0.56 4.02
CA LEU A 572 -12.36 0.10 2.63
C LEU A 572 -13.32 0.91 1.74
N SER A 573 -12.82 1.51 0.67
CA SER A 573 -13.67 2.15 -0.35
C SER A 573 -14.19 1.12 -1.35
N CYS A 574 -15.38 1.31 -1.95
CA CYS A 574 -15.87 0.34 -2.94
C CYS A 574 -14.98 0.24 -4.18
N ARG A 575 -14.26 1.31 -4.56
CA ARG A 575 -13.31 1.27 -5.69
C ARG A 575 -12.14 0.32 -5.43
N HIS A 576 -11.72 0.21 -4.17
CA HIS A 576 -10.60 -0.64 -3.76
C HIS A 576 -11.05 -2.03 -3.26
N ALA A 577 -12.37 -2.28 -3.21
CA ALA A 577 -12.93 -3.58 -2.86
C ALA A 577 -12.89 -4.53 -4.08
N THR A 578 -11.68 -4.87 -4.52
CA THR A 578 -11.42 -5.84 -5.60
C THR A 578 -10.58 -7.01 -5.06
N PRO A 579 -10.64 -8.19 -5.71
CA PRO A 579 -9.85 -9.37 -5.36
C PRO A 579 -8.36 -9.08 -5.13
N GLY A 580 -7.71 -8.48 -6.13
CA GLY A 580 -6.28 -8.18 -6.10
C GLY A 580 -5.90 -7.16 -5.04
N THR A 581 -6.70 -6.11 -4.88
CA THR A 581 -6.43 -5.09 -3.85
C THR A 581 -6.56 -5.65 -2.45
N LEU A 582 -7.62 -6.42 -2.17
CA LEU A 582 -7.83 -7.04 -0.86
C LEU A 582 -6.72 -8.04 -0.54
N TYR A 583 -6.40 -8.95 -1.47
CA TYR A 583 -5.32 -9.92 -1.26
C TYR A 583 -3.98 -9.21 -1.01
N HIS A 584 -3.60 -8.26 -1.86
CA HIS A 584 -2.32 -7.56 -1.75
C HIS A 584 -2.19 -6.77 -0.45
N LEU A 585 -3.24 -6.03 -0.05
CA LEU A 585 -3.28 -5.32 1.21
C LEU A 585 -3.03 -6.26 2.40
N LEU A 586 -3.77 -7.37 2.44
CA LEU A 586 -3.65 -8.34 3.53
C LEU A 586 -2.25 -8.97 3.54
N LYS A 587 -1.64 -9.15 2.35
CA LYS A 587 -0.24 -9.55 2.21
C LYS A 587 0.75 -8.51 2.74
N GLN A 588 0.51 -7.22 2.52
CA GLN A 588 1.36 -6.17 3.08
C GLN A 588 1.36 -6.21 4.62
N ALA A 589 0.20 -6.44 5.24
CA ALA A 589 0.11 -6.60 6.69
C ALA A 589 0.80 -7.88 7.17
N GLU A 590 0.67 -9.00 6.45
CA GLU A 590 1.37 -10.26 6.74
C GLU A 590 2.88 -10.12 6.72
N LEU A 591 3.46 -9.34 5.78
CA LEU A 591 4.91 -9.13 5.68
C LEU A 591 5.54 -8.49 6.93
N ILE A 592 4.72 -7.84 7.76
CA ILE A 592 5.13 -7.19 9.00
C ILE A 592 4.48 -7.85 10.22
N ASP A 593 4.08 -9.12 10.11
CA ASP A 593 3.50 -9.94 11.19
C ASP A 593 2.25 -9.30 11.83
N CYS A 594 1.42 -8.64 11.02
CA CYS A 594 0.27 -7.88 11.48
C CYS A 594 -1.04 -8.40 10.86
N LEU A 595 -2.15 -8.33 11.61
CA LEU A 595 -3.48 -8.61 11.09
C LEU A 595 -4.09 -7.34 10.51
N GLN A 596 -4.67 -7.42 9.32
CA GLN A 596 -5.46 -6.35 8.74
C GLN A 596 -6.94 -6.71 8.73
N ILE A 597 -7.73 -5.76 9.24
CA ILE A 597 -9.18 -5.78 9.28
C ILE A 597 -9.69 -4.65 8.41
N VAL A 598 -10.71 -4.93 7.61
CA VAL A 598 -11.32 -3.93 6.73
C VAL A 598 -12.78 -3.73 7.08
N THR A 599 -13.28 -2.51 6.86
CA THR A 599 -14.72 -2.29 6.85
C THR A 599 -15.36 -2.98 5.64
N MET A 600 -16.69 -3.07 5.63
CA MET A 600 -17.40 -3.27 4.37
C MET A 600 -17.02 -2.20 3.33
N PRO A 601 -17.17 -2.48 2.02
CA PRO A 601 -16.97 -1.49 0.97
C PRO A 601 -17.86 -0.26 1.15
N LYS A 602 -17.26 0.91 1.40
CA LYS A 602 -17.98 2.17 1.60
C LYS A 602 -18.21 2.92 0.29
N LYS A 603 -19.45 3.37 0.09
CA LYS A 603 -19.81 4.32 -0.97
C LYS A 603 -19.18 5.68 -0.68
N GLY A 604 -18.73 6.36 -1.73
CA GLY A 604 -18.23 7.73 -1.72
C GLY A 604 -18.77 8.47 -2.94
N GLY A 605 -18.43 9.76 -3.10
CA GLY A 605 -19.04 10.66 -4.09
C GLY A 605 -18.92 10.30 -5.57
N HIS A 606 -18.18 9.26 -5.93
CA HIS A 606 -17.92 8.84 -7.32
C HIS A 606 -18.44 7.42 -7.64
N ILE A 607 -19.27 6.82 -6.78
CA ILE A 607 -19.72 5.43 -6.95
C ILE A 607 -21.12 5.37 -7.56
N THR A 608 -21.27 4.56 -8.60
CA THR A 608 -22.46 4.44 -9.46
C THR A 608 -23.41 3.28 -9.10
N PHE A 609 -23.23 2.61 -7.95
CA PHE A 609 -24.17 1.55 -7.53
C PHE A 609 -25.55 2.14 -7.20
N THR A 610 -26.39 2.21 -8.23
CA THR A 610 -27.81 2.53 -8.16
C THR A 610 -28.62 1.35 -7.64
N ASP A 611 -28.11 0.11 -7.80
CA ASP A 611 -28.74 -1.13 -7.36
C ASP A 611 -28.22 -1.60 -5.98
N PRO A 612 -29.07 -1.66 -4.94
CA PRO A 612 -28.72 -2.21 -3.63
C PRO A 612 -28.19 -3.65 -3.67
N LYS A 613 -28.66 -4.49 -4.61
CA LYS A 613 -28.24 -5.89 -4.71
C LYS A 613 -26.83 -6.07 -5.24
N GLN A 614 -26.35 -5.15 -6.07
CA GLN A 614 -24.94 -5.14 -6.48
C GLN A 614 -24.01 -4.86 -5.31
N TRP A 615 -24.39 -3.94 -4.44
CA TRP A 615 -23.57 -3.59 -3.28
C TRP A 615 -23.61 -4.67 -2.20
N GLU A 616 -24.76 -5.31 -1.97
CA GLU A 616 -24.89 -6.49 -1.13
C GLU A 616 -23.94 -7.61 -1.60
N ARG A 617 -23.97 -7.93 -2.90
CA ARG A 617 -23.06 -8.91 -3.51
C ARG A 617 -21.59 -8.53 -3.34
N GLN A 618 -21.18 -7.31 -3.67
CA GLN A 618 -19.79 -6.87 -3.52
C GLN A 618 -19.34 -6.93 -2.05
N THR A 619 -20.23 -6.61 -1.11
CA THR A 619 -19.94 -6.71 0.33
C THR A 619 -19.75 -8.16 0.74
N ARG A 620 -20.62 -9.08 0.30
CA ARG A 620 -20.47 -10.53 0.52
C ARG A 620 -19.16 -11.06 -0.05
N GLN A 621 -18.80 -10.68 -1.28
CA GLN A 621 -17.54 -11.05 -1.93
C GLN A 621 -16.32 -10.50 -1.20
N SER A 622 -16.40 -9.28 -0.69
CA SER A 622 -15.33 -8.67 0.13
C SER A 622 -15.16 -9.37 1.47
N ILE A 623 -16.27 -9.80 2.11
CA ILE A 623 -16.22 -10.63 3.31
C ILE A 623 -15.50 -11.94 3.01
N ALA A 624 -15.97 -12.70 2.01
CA ALA A 624 -15.38 -13.98 1.64
C ALA A 624 -13.89 -13.86 1.29
N MET A 625 -13.52 -12.89 0.45
CA MET A 625 -12.13 -12.68 0.03
C MET A 625 -11.22 -12.28 1.19
N SER A 626 -11.70 -11.44 2.12
CA SER A 626 -10.90 -11.01 3.27
C SER A 626 -10.54 -12.18 4.18
N TYR A 627 -11.51 -13.05 4.49
CA TYR A 627 -11.27 -14.25 5.31
C TYR A 627 -10.44 -15.29 4.55
N ALA A 628 -10.67 -15.47 3.24
CA ALA A 628 -9.88 -16.36 2.39
C ALA A 628 -8.39 -15.97 2.41
N ALA A 629 -8.09 -14.68 2.28
CA ALA A 629 -6.74 -14.13 2.30
C ALA A 629 -6.13 -13.96 3.71
N GLY A 630 -6.79 -14.45 4.76
CA GLY A 630 -6.24 -14.43 6.13
C GLY A 630 -6.37 -13.11 6.90
N GLY A 631 -7.20 -12.19 6.41
CA GLY A 631 -7.67 -11.00 7.11
C GLY A 631 -9.11 -11.15 7.62
N ILE A 632 -9.73 -10.02 8.00
CA ILE A 632 -11.13 -9.98 8.48
C ILE A 632 -11.86 -8.82 7.81
N CYS A 633 -13.05 -9.08 7.26
CA CYS A 633 -14.01 -8.02 6.96
C CYS A 633 -15.03 -7.95 8.10
N MET A 634 -15.25 -6.75 8.63
CA MET A 634 -16.18 -6.56 9.73
C MET A 634 -17.65 -6.81 9.32
N VAL A 635 -18.51 -7.07 10.30
CA VAL A 635 -19.96 -7.10 10.13
C VAL A 635 -20.44 -5.73 9.63
N PRO A 636 -21.26 -5.67 8.56
CA PRO A 636 -21.70 -4.42 7.96
C PRO A 636 -22.87 -3.81 8.75
N TRP A 637 -22.63 -3.45 10.02
CA TRP A 637 -23.63 -2.93 10.95
C TRP A 637 -23.12 -1.67 11.67
N ASP A 638 -23.99 -0.66 11.83
CA ASP A 638 -23.70 0.71 12.32
C ASP A 638 -22.49 1.35 11.60
N VAL A 639 -22.37 1.10 10.29
CA VAL A 639 -21.23 1.58 9.50
C VAL A 639 -21.39 3.05 9.17
N TYR A 640 -20.31 3.81 9.38
CA TYR A 640 -20.21 5.16 8.85
C TYR A 640 -20.10 5.12 7.32
N MET A 641 -21.09 5.69 6.64
CA MET A 641 -21.04 5.98 5.22
C MET A 641 -20.52 7.42 5.04
N PRO A 642 -19.57 7.68 4.14
CA PRO A 642 -19.20 9.04 3.77
C PRO A 642 -20.15 9.56 2.69
N ASP A 643 -20.96 10.58 3.01
CA ASP A 643 -21.65 11.39 1.99
C ASP A 643 -20.75 12.56 1.61
N THR A 644 -20.79 12.92 0.32
CA THR A 644 -20.35 14.22 -0.17
C THR A 644 -20.95 15.31 0.69
N PHE A 645 -20.09 16.23 1.14
CA PHE A 645 -20.48 17.58 1.53
C PHE A 645 -21.61 18.06 0.60
N ASP A 646 -22.69 18.63 1.15
CA ASP A 646 -23.66 19.33 0.29
C ASP A 646 -22.93 20.49 -0.43
N GLU A 647 -23.56 21.10 -1.44
CA GLU A 647 -22.98 22.25 -2.16
C GLU A 647 -22.54 23.41 -1.24
N LYS A 648 -23.05 23.46 0.00
CA LYS A 648 -22.73 24.43 1.06
C LYS A 648 -21.70 23.92 2.07
N LYS A 649 -21.06 22.77 1.82
CA LYS A 649 -20.13 22.07 2.74
C LYS A 649 -20.70 21.79 4.13
N GLN A 650 -22.02 21.72 4.24
CA GLN A 650 -22.65 21.28 5.48
C GLN A 650 -22.54 19.77 5.58
N ARG A 651 -22.23 19.27 6.77
CA ARG A 651 -22.20 17.84 7.06
C ARG A 651 -23.61 17.30 6.86
N SER A 652 -23.85 16.62 5.74
CA SER A 652 -25.04 15.77 5.56
C SER A 652 -25.18 14.90 6.81
N MET A 653 -26.39 14.75 7.34
CA MET A 653 -26.69 13.73 8.33
C MET A 653 -26.58 12.36 7.66
N THR A 654 -25.35 11.92 7.38
CA THR A 654 -25.15 10.74 6.55
C THR A 654 -25.84 9.53 7.18
N PRO A 655 -26.75 8.85 6.45
CA PRO A 655 -27.37 7.64 6.96
C PRO A 655 -26.29 6.61 7.30
N ARG A 656 -26.48 5.95 8.46
CA ARG A 656 -25.66 4.80 8.85
C ARG A 656 -26.15 3.59 8.10
N TYR A 657 -25.23 2.70 7.71
CA TYR A 657 -25.61 1.43 7.11
C TYR A 657 -25.80 0.37 8.20
N PHE A 658 -26.94 -0.32 8.13
CA PHE A 658 -27.32 -1.46 8.96
C PHE A 658 -27.71 -2.61 8.04
N GLY A 659 -26.73 -3.44 7.67
CA GLY A 659 -26.99 -4.70 7.00
C GLY A 659 -27.82 -5.61 7.90
N THR A 660 -28.66 -6.45 7.29
CA THR A 660 -29.51 -7.38 8.02
C THR A 660 -28.88 -8.77 8.12
N PRO A 661 -29.28 -9.60 9.10
CA PRO A 661 -28.80 -10.98 9.20
C PRO A 661 -29.05 -11.79 7.94
N GLU A 662 -30.20 -11.62 7.28
CA GLU A 662 -30.55 -12.31 6.04
C GLU A 662 -29.58 -12.01 4.89
N GLN A 663 -28.92 -10.85 4.93
CA GLN A 663 -27.97 -10.45 3.90
C GLN A 663 -26.56 -11.00 4.11
N TYR A 664 -26.14 -11.26 5.35
CA TYR A 664 -24.71 -11.51 5.65
C TYR A 664 -24.41 -12.51 6.78
N ALA A 665 -25.36 -12.83 7.66
CA ALA A 665 -25.10 -13.67 8.84
C ALA A 665 -24.71 -15.11 8.46
N ASP A 666 -25.20 -15.61 7.33
CA ASP A 666 -24.84 -16.93 6.78
C ASP A 666 -23.34 -17.07 6.55
N LEU A 667 -22.67 -16.04 6.02
CA LEU A 667 -21.21 -16.04 5.82
C LEU A 667 -20.47 -16.10 7.16
N PHE A 668 -20.91 -15.32 8.14
CA PHE A 668 -20.28 -15.31 9.47
C PHE A 668 -20.53 -16.62 10.22
N GLY A 669 -21.73 -17.19 10.11
CA GLY A 669 -22.06 -18.52 10.63
C GLY A 669 -21.18 -19.61 9.99
N PHE A 670 -21.01 -19.58 8.66
CA PHE A 670 -20.12 -20.49 7.94
C PHE A 670 -18.67 -20.39 8.44
N LEU A 671 -18.15 -19.18 8.64
CA LEU A 671 -16.78 -18.95 9.15
C LEU A 671 -16.61 -19.47 10.58
N ARG A 672 -17.62 -19.29 11.44
CA ARG A 672 -17.61 -19.80 12.82
C ARG A 672 -17.67 -21.33 12.85
N ALA A 673 -18.53 -21.94 12.05
CA ALA A 673 -18.67 -23.40 11.96
C ALA A 673 -17.39 -24.07 11.44
N ASN A 674 -16.67 -23.40 10.54
CA ASN A 674 -15.44 -23.91 9.91
C ASN A 674 -14.16 -23.38 10.56
N ALA A 675 -14.21 -22.87 11.80
CA ALA A 675 -13.05 -22.37 12.53
C ALA A 675 -11.81 -23.30 12.50
N PRO A 676 -11.94 -24.64 12.65
CA PRO A 676 -10.79 -25.54 12.57
C PRO A 676 -10.00 -25.51 11.25
N TYR A 677 -10.60 -25.04 10.15
CA TYR A 677 -9.99 -24.89 8.82
C TYR A 677 -9.50 -23.46 8.53
N LEU A 678 -9.73 -22.52 9.45
CA LEU A 678 -9.20 -21.16 9.40
C LEU A 678 -8.04 -20.98 10.39
N GLN A 679 -8.12 -21.62 11.56
CA GLN A 679 -7.19 -21.39 12.65
C GLN A 679 -5.84 -22.08 12.42
N GLY A 680 -4.77 -21.28 12.44
CA GLY A 680 -3.40 -21.74 12.18
C GLY A 680 -3.12 -22.08 10.71
N TYR A 681 -4.09 -21.86 9.82
CA TYR A 681 -3.91 -21.95 8.38
C TYR A 681 -3.37 -20.64 7.86
N GLU A 682 -2.25 -20.69 7.18
CA GLU A 682 -1.58 -19.50 6.63
C GLU A 682 -1.53 -19.61 5.11
N ASP A 683 -1.37 -18.47 4.47
CA ASP A 683 -1.41 -18.37 3.02
C ASP A 683 -0.28 -19.17 2.36
N ALA A 684 -0.65 -20.00 1.38
CA ALA A 684 0.25 -20.86 0.62
C ALA A 684 0.21 -20.56 -0.88
N ALA A 685 -0.94 -20.16 -1.42
CA ALA A 685 -1.04 -19.66 -2.78
C ALA A 685 -2.30 -18.81 -2.99
N ALA A 686 -2.30 -17.95 -4.01
CA ALA A 686 -3.54 -17.34 -4.48
C ALA A 686 -3.57 -17.20 -6.01
N VAL A 687 -4.65 -17.69 -6.62
CA VAL A 687 -4.80 -17.82 -8.08
C VAL A 687 -6.11 -17.19 -8.51
N GLY A 688 -6.04 -16.41 -9.59
CA GLY A 688 -7.19 -15.74 -10.19
C GLY A 688 -6.74 -14.48 -10.92
N PRO A 689 -7.62 -13.82 -11.69
CA PRO A 689 -7.21 -12.69 -12.51
C PRO A 689 -6.69 -11.51 -11.69
N GLY A 690 -5.48 -11.04 -12.02
CA GLY A 690 -4.81 -10.00 -11.25
C GLY A 690 -4.25 -10.43 -9.89
N LEU A 691 -4.29 -11.72 -9.54
CA LEU A 691 -3.50 -12.28 -8.44
C LEU A 691 -2.18 -12.85 -8.97
N LEU A 692 -1.09 -12.56 -8.26
CA LEU A 692 0.25 -12.98 -8.63
C LEU A 692 0.77 -14.05 -7.68
N GLU A 693 0.92 -15.29 -8.18
CA GLU A 693 1.50 -16.39 -7.42
C GLU A 693 2.90 -16.73 -7.92
N THR A 694 3.92 -16.11 -7.33
CA THR A 694 5.32 -16.29 -7.75
C THR A 694 6.01 -17.46 -7.04
N ARG A 695 5.49 -17.95 -5.91
CA ARG A 695 6.19 -18.94 -5.08
C ARG A 695 6.26 -20.32 -5.74
N TRP A 696 5.37 -20.55 -6.70
CA TRP A 696 5.20 -21.81 -7.43
C TRP A 696 5.61 -21.73 -8.92
N GLY A 697 6.19 -20.60 -9.34
CA GLY A 697 6.54 -20.36 -10.74
C GLY A 697 5.33 -20.49 -11.67
N LEU A 698 5.50 -21.19 -12.79
CA LEU A 698 4.45 -21.37 -13.80
C LEU A 698 3.41 -22.47 -13.46
N GLN A 699 3.59 -23.20 -12.36
CA GLN A 699 2.71 -24.30 -11.97
C GLN A 699 2.15 -24.06 -10.56
N PRO A 700 1.18 -23.14 -10.41
CA PRO A 700 0.54 -22.93 -9.12
C PRO A 700 -0.15 -24.21 -8.63
N PRO A 701 -0.36 -24.36 -7.32
CA PRO A 701 -0.94 -25.57 -6.75
C PRO A 701 -2.37 -25.80 -7.28
N VAL A 702 -3.09 -24.72 -7.58
CA VAL A 702 -4.43 -24.75 -8.17
C VAL A 702 -4.40 -24.05 -9.51
N ALA A 703 -5.03 -24.63 -10.53
CA ALA A 703 -5.35 -23.94 -11.77
C ALA A 703 -6.87 -23.94 -11.99
N ILE A 704 -7.38 -22.83 -12.53
CA ILE A 704 -8.79 -22.61 -12.82
C ILE A 704 -8.95 -22.52 -14.34
N THR A 705 -9.81 -23.33 -14.93
CA THR A 705 -10.14 -23.27 -16.36
C THR A 705 -11.62 -22.97 -16.59
N GLY A 706 -11.89 -22.15 -17.60
CA GLY A 706 -13.24 -21.76 -18.01
C GLY A 706 -13.83 -20.52 -17.31
N ASP A 707 -13.04 -19.73 -16.56
CA ASP A 707 -13.62 -18.71 -15.68
C ASP A 707 -12.75 -17.45 -15.46
N PRO A 708 -13.21 -16.24 -15.87
CA PRO A 708 -12.45 -14.99 -15.70
C PRO A 708 -12.67 -14.28 -14.35
N GLU A 709 -13.45 -14.79 -13.40
CA GLU A 709 -13.70 -14.09 -12.11
C GLU A 709 -13.85 -15.02 -10.89
N LEU A 710 -13.38 -16.26 -10.99
CA LEU A 710 -13.24 -17.15 -9.84
C LEU A 710 -11.80 -17.09 -9.29
N TYR A 711 -11.70 -16.99 -7.97
CA TYR A 711 -10.43 -16.89 -7.25
C TYR A 711 -10.26 -18.06 -6.29
N ALA A 712 -9.06 -18.64 -6.25
CA ALA A 712 -8.69 -19.70 -5.34
C ALA A 712 -7.58 -19.21 -4.40
N VAL A 713 -7.84 -19.15 -3.10
CA VAL A 713 -6.82 -18.90 -2.07
C VAL A 713 -6.53 -20.20 -1.33
N VAL A 714 -5.32 -20.68 -1.45
CA VAL A 714 -4.82 -21.90 -0.83
C VAL A 714 -4.17 -21.55 0.50
N ARG A 715 -4.61 -22.22 1.57
CA ARG A 715 -4.04 -22.10 2.90
C ARG A 715 -3.62 -23.45 3.44
N ALA A 716 -2.53 -23.48 4.19
CA ALA A 716 -2.02 -24.68 4.82
C ALA A 716 -1.51 -24.36 6.22
N LYS A 717 -1.47 -25.37 7.11
CA LYS A 717 -0.79 -25.23 8.39
C LYS A 717 0.73 -25.31 8.17
N PRO A 718 1.51 -24.27 8.52
CA PRO A 718 2.96 -24.27 8.31
C PRO A 718 3.64 -25.50 8.92
N GLY A 719 4.46 -26.19 8.12
CA GLY A 719 5.22 -27.38 8.52
C GLY A 719 4.42 -28.66 8.77
N GLN A 720 3.08 -28.63 8.74
CA GLN A 720 2.25 -29.80 9.04
C GLN A 720 1.83 -30.52 7.76
N THR A 721 2.51 -31.62 7.44
CA THR A 721 2.26 -32.42 6.23
C THR A 721 0.99 -33.27 6.26
N ASP A 722 0.46 -33.55 7.45
CA ASP A 722 -0.75 -34.37 7.63
C ASP A 722 -2.00 -33.53 7.87
N ALA A 723 -1.86 -32.21 8.04
CA ALA A 723 -3.00 -31.30 8.05
C ALA A 723 -3.58 -31.18 6.63
N PRO A 724 -4.92 -31.08 6.49
CA PRO A 724 -5.50 -30.84 5.17
C PRO A 724 -5.00 -29.50 4.62
N VAL A 725 -5.05 -29.33 3.30
CA VAL A 725 -4.87 -28.03 2.65
C VAL A 725 -6.25 -27.49 2.35
N VAL A 726 -6.48 -26.21 2.65
CA VAL A 726 -7.78 -25.56 2.47
C VAL A 726 -7.72 -24.69 1.22
N VAL A 727 -8.66 -24.86 0.30
CA VAL A 727 -8.80 -24.02 -0.88
C VAL A 727 -10.10 -23.22 -0.76
N HIS A 728 -9.97 -21.93 -0.52
CA HIS A 728 -11.09 -21.01 -0.52
C HIS A 728 -11.41 -20.59 -1.96
N LEU A 729 -12.62 -20.90 -2.42
CA LEU A 729 -13.11 -20.48 -3.72
C LEU A 729 -14.01 -19.26 -3.54
N VAL A 730 -13.65 -18.14 -4.14
CA VAL A 730 -14.39 -16.87 -4.03
C VAL A 730 -14.82 -16.42 -5.42
N ASP A 731 -16.12 -16.46 -5.65
CA ASP A 731 -16.73 -16.11 -6.92
C ASP A 731 -17.09 -14.62 -6.98
N TRP A 732 -16.42 -13.88 -7.86
CA TRP A 732 -16.66 -12.45 -8.03
C TRP A 732 -17.70 -12.10 -9.12
N ARG A 733 -18.24 -13.11 -9.82
CA ARG A 733 -19.23 -12.89 -10.88
C ARG A 733 -20.55 -12.40 -10.32
N ALA A 734 -21.29 -11.67 -11.15
CA ALA A 734 -22.68 -11.33 -10.85
C ALA A 734 -23.59 -12.57 -10.77
N LYS A 735 -23.27 -13.60 -11.55
CA LYS A 735 -23.97 -14.88 -11.65
C LYS A 735 -22.95 -16.02 -11.66
N PRO A 736 -22.86 -16.82 -10.58
CA PRO A 736 -21.99 -17.99 -10.53
C PRO A 736 -22.26 -18.97 -11.68
N GLN A 737 -21.21 -19.58 -12.22
CA GLN A 737 -21.25 -20.61 -13.25
C GLN A 737 -20.30 -21.77 -12.88
N ALA A 738 -20.44 -22.89 -13.58
CA ALA A 738 -19.54 -24.03 -13.40
C ALA A 738 -18.11 -23.67 -13.82
N ALA A 739 -17.13 -24.19 -13.08
CA ALA A 739 -15.71 -24.03 -13.37
C ALA A 739 -14.97 -25.35 -13.11
N THR A 740 -13.83 -25.55 -13.78
CA THR A 740 -12.98 -26.71 -13.53
C THR A 740 -11.75 -26.30 -12.72
N LEU A 741 -11.49 -27.04 -11.63
CA LEU A 741 -10.32 -26.88 -10.79
C LEU A 741 -9.37 -28.04 -11.03
N THR A 742 -8.12 -27.71 -11.38
CA THR A 742 -7.03 -28.68 -11.45
C THR A 742 -6.15 -28.50 -10.22
N LEU A 743 -5.96 -29.58 -9.45
CA LEU A 743 -5.10 -29.59 -8.26
C LEU A 743 -3.79 -30.31 -8.59
N LEU A 744 -2.68 -29.69 -8.22
CA LEU A 744 -1.35 -30.22 -8.47
C LEU A 744 -0.95 -31.23 -7.38
N ASP A 745 -0.88 -32.51 -7.73
CA ASP A 745 -0.73 -33.59 -6.74
C ASP A 745 0.46 -33.39 -5.78
N GLY A 746 1.64 -33.05 -6.31
CA GLY A 746 2.84 -32.83 -5.51
C GLY A 746 2.74 -31.68 -4.51
N ALA A 747 1.89 -30.68 -4.78
CA ALA A 747 1.69 -29.52 -3.92
C ALA A 747 0.80 -29.81 -2.70
N PHE A 748 -0.09 -30.80 -2.81
CA PHE A 748 -1.08 -31.12 -1.79
C PHE A 748 -0.86 -32.46 -1.11
N PHE A 749 -0.44 -33.49 -1.87
CA PHE A 749 -0.64 -34.88 -1.50
C PHE A 749 0.67 -35.68 -1.37
N LYS A 750 1.79 -35.21 -1.95
CA LYS A 750 3.09 -35.93 -1.94
C LYS A 750 2.94 -37.43 -2.29
N GLY A 751 2.01 -37.78 -3.18
CA GLY A 751 1.71 -39.17 -3.58
C GLY A 751 0.77 -39.96 -2.64
N LYS A 752 0.10 -39.33 -1.67
CA LYS A 752 -0.98 -39.94 -0.88
C LYS A 752 -2.31 -39.90 -1.64
N ALA A 753 -3.24 -40.83 -1.32
CA ALA A 753 -4.57 -40.85 -1.91
C ALA A 753 -5.38 -39.58 -1.55
N LEU A 754 -6.08 -39.04 -2.55
CA LEU A 754 -6.89 -37.83 -2.44
C LEU A 754 -8.29 -38.10 -1.86
N SER A 755 -8.68 -37.31 -0.87
CA SER A 755 -10.09 -37.11 -0.50
C SER A 755 -10.41 -35.62 -0.55
N VAL A 756 -11.45 -35.25 -1.29
CA VAL A 756 -11.96 -33.87 -1.37
C VAL A 756 -13.31 -33.82 -0.67
N SER A 757 -13.47 -32.88 0.26
CA SER A 757 -14.74 -32.58 0.91
C SER A 757 -15.12 -31.14 0.59
N LEU A 758 -16.34 -30.94 0.08
CA LEU A 758 -16.93 -29.61 -0.04
C LEU A 758 -17.67 -29.31 1.27
N LEU A 759 -17.35 -28.18 1.88
CA LEU A 759 -17.88 -27.75 3.18
C LEU A 759 -18.98 -26.71 3.04
#